data_AF-A0AA96Y714-F1
#
_entry.id   AF-A0AA96Y714-F1
#
_cell.length_a   1.000
_cell.length_b   1.000
_cell.length_c   1.000
_cell.angle_alpha   90.00
_cell.angle_beta   90.00
_cell.angle_gamma   90.00
#
_symmetry.space_group_name_H-M   'P 1'
#
loop_
_entity.id
_entity.type
_entity.pdbx_description
1 polymer ?
#
loop_
_entity_poly.entity_id
_entity_poly.type
_entity_poly.pdbx_seq_one_letter_code
_entity_poly.pdbx_strand_id
1 'polypeptide(L)'
;MGQLTGLLLGTAFDDVFAANVALEAVDPGETETTGTAIARARIETFDGNDTVIARAIVTNPAGNPTAGGVLNSGILLGAGGDRLEVSAAANGIFSVAYGVRFSSLHGGEGDDTFTIAARSFITERIPNSSSTGIALSNSTLDGGNGNNTISISALAETGDRWFFHPASGYGLLSGSITVGTGDDRINITATGRGSGSQTTGAGYGVTQGAIATHGGNDIVTITATGEGTGFANTLTYGLVESAVQMGDGNDTLDLAANSLSRDYFSGTSKSYGVDRSLVEGGNGGDRLAVSAYAVGQVIGRQPESYGVSSSTISGGEGDDEIILNATTLASSQRFGVAIGASYGVQRSDVRGDQGNDTIRINVHTSAFAYGGAKALAYGIDHSSVAGGDGDDLVAIVSGTSTNSYLGRGTNGIQATSYGISHSSLSGGNGDDTLQIEARAQSIVDLPSESQTAIAYGVYRANVLGDRGNDTIIISAATTAWEVPGSQSVAYGVRDGRVEGGDGDDVIRISGEVSSISTPDSSMGYYHHAGYGVVDSSISSGDGNDLITISGMTFAIQDALISGGSGDDTFQVGIGQGTLDGGTGNDLVILDFLDLQTMTVTALGNSGLRIVGTQDGQGKNAAWTQTIWNMERFQIGSEVFHTAGDLIHFVQIG
;
A
#
# COMPACT_ATOMS: atom_id res chain seq x y z
N MET A 1 36.60 -13.33 -28.29
CA MET A 1 35.67 -13.60 -29.41
C MET A 1 35.26 -12.25 -29.97
N GLY A 2 34.79 -12.20 -31.22
CA GLY A 2 34.36 -10.94 -31.82
C GLY A 2 32.92 -10.59 -31.46
N GLN A 3 32.49 -9.41 -31.90
CA GLN A 3 31.09 -9.05 -32.00
C GLN A 3 30.40 -9.88 -33.10
N LEU A 4 29.15 -10.31 -32.88
CA LEU A 4 28.31 -10.93 -33.91
C LEU A 4 27.46 -9.87 -34.62
N THR A 5 27.38 -9.97 -35.95
CA THR A 5 26.62 -9.07 -36.83
C THR A 5 26.09 -9.85 -38.04
N GLY A 6 25.08 -9.32 -38.73
CA GLY A 6 24.55 -9.94 -39.95
C GLY A 6 23.57 -11.09 -39.70
N LEU A 7 23.32 -11.91 -40.73
CA LEU A 7 22.42 -13.06 -40.65
C LEU A 7 23.18 -14.31 -40.21
N LEU A 8 22.66 -14.98 -39.19
CA LEU A 8 23.18 -16.21 -38.62
C LEU A 8 22.02 -17.21 -38.57
N LEU A 9 22.17 -18.36 -39.25
CA LEU A 9 21.14 -19.39 -39.35
C LEU A 9 21.62 -20.66 -38.65
N GLY A 10 20.76 -21.21 -37.81
CA GLY A 10 20.93 -22.51 -37.18
C GLY A 10 20.64 -23.68 -38.12
N THR A 11 20.61 -24.87 -37.54
CA THR A 11 20.27 -26.16 -38.11
C THR A 11 19.08 -26.75 -37.36
N ALA A 12 18.68 -27.98 -37.68
CA ALA A 12 17.61 -28.69 -36.97
C ALA A 12 18.15 -29.51 -35.77
N PHE A 13 19.27 -29.08 -35.19
CA PHE A 13 19.93 -29.69 -34.05
C PHE A 13 20.39 -28.57 -33.12
N ASP A 14 20.68 -28.92 -31.87
CA ASP A 14 21.22 -28.00 -30.86
C ASP A 14 22.41 -27.15 -31.41
N ASP A 15 22.17 -25.86 -31.56
CA ASP A 15 23.13 -24.86 -32.01
C ASP A 15 23.62 -23.97 -30.86
N VAL A 16 24.82 -23.41 -31.02
CA VAL A 16 25.38 -22.45 -30.08
C VAL A 16 25.93 -21.22 -30.79
N PHE A 17 25.34 -20.06 -30.52
CA PHE A 17 25.82 -18.75 -30.98
C PHE A 17 26.41 -17.97 -29.81
N ALA A 18 27.72 -17.69 -29.83
CA ALA A 18 28.38 -17.00 -28.72
C ALA A 18 29.18 -15.77 -29.16
N ALA A 19 28.90 -14.63 -28.50
CA ALA A 19 29.64 -13.38 -28.61
C ALA A 19 30.20 -12.98 -27.24
N ASN A 20 31.49 -12.63 -27.19
CA ASN A 20 32.14 -12.15 -25.98
C ASN A 20 33.10 -11.01 -26.30
N VAL A 21 32.68 -9.79 -25.95
CA VAL A 21 33.42 -8.54 -26.14
C VAL A 21 33.94 -8.05 -24.79
N ALA A 22 35.26 -7.89 -24.68
CA ALA A 22 35.91 -7.28 -23.54
C ALA A 22 36.77 -6.12 -24.04
N LEU A 23 36.49 -4.89 -23.58
CA LEU A 23 37.23 -3.68 -23.93
C LEU A 23 37.74 -3.02 -22.66
N GLU A 24 39.00 -2.60 -22.68
CA GLU A 24 39.64 -1.85 -21.61
C GLU A 24 40.34 -0.64 -22.24
N ALA A 25 39.90 0.56 -21.85
CA ALA A 25 40.58 1.79 -22.25
C ALA A 25 41.84 1.95 -21.39
N VAL A 26 43.01 1.96 -22.05
CA VAL A 26 44.31 2.08 -21.39
C VAL A 26 44.82 3.53 -21.42
N ASP A 27 44.31 4.34 -22.34
CA ASP A 27 44.70 5.75 -22.47
C ASP A 27 43.80 6.65 -21.61
N PRO A 28 44.36 7.40 -20.63
CA PRO A 28 43.60 8.37 -19.85
C PRO A 28 42.98 9.51 -20.69
N GLY A 29 43.33 9.65 -21.97
CA GLY A 29 42.67 10.57 -22.90
C GLY A 29 41.39 10.04 -23.56
N GLU A 30 41.09 8.74 -23.47
CA GLU A 30 39.87 8.17 -24.04
C GLU A 30 38.67 8.44 -23.13
N THR A 31 37.85 9.41 -23.51
CA THR A 31 36.67 9.81 -22.72
C THR A 31 35.46 8.91 -22.94
N GLU A 32 35.40 8.13 -24.03
CA GLU A 32 34.28 7.26 -24.37
C GLU A 32 34.77 5.91 -24.87
N THR A 33 34.15 4.83 -24.37
CA THR A 33 34.45 3.46 -24.82
C THR A 33 33.14 2.71 -24.95
N THR A 34 32.86 2.15 -26.13
CA THR A 34 31.61 1.42 -26.37
C THR A 34 31.90 0.02 -26.88
N GLY A 35 31.26 -0.98 -26.29
CA GLY A 35 31.36 -2.37 -26.71
C GLY A 35 30.00 -3.04 -26.74
N THR A 36 29.73 -3.83 -27.78
CA THR A 36 28.47 -4.59 -27.89
C THR A 36 28.72 -6.00 -28.40
N ALA A 37 28.16 -7.02 -27.73
CA ALA A 37 28.39 -8.42 -28.09
C ALA A 37 27.65 -8.83 -29.37
N ILE A 38 26.35 -8.58 -29.46
CA ILE A 38 25.53 -8.84 -30.66
C ILE A 38 24.94 -7.51 -31.13
N ALA A 39 25.24 -7.11 -32.36
CA ALA A 39 24.78 -5.83 -32.90
C ALA A 39 24.33 -5.95 -34.34
N ARG A 40 23.13 -5.43 -34.66
CA ARG A 40 22.58 -5.46 -36.04
C ARG A 40 22.63 -6.87 -36.62
N ALA A 41 22.28 -7.86 -35.80
CA ALA A 41 22.24 -9.26 -36.17
C ALA A 41 20.80 -9.75 -36.31
N ARG A 42 20.62 -10.76 -37.15
CA ARG A 42 19.42 -11.62 -37.16
C ARG A 42 19.89 -13.03 -36.92
N ILE A 43 19.54 -13.60 -35.77
CA ILE A 43 19.84 -14.98 -35.40
C ILE A 43 18.53 -15.74 -35.50
N GLU A 44 18.51 -16.82 -36.26
CA GLU A 44 17.36 -17.72 -36.37
C GLU A 44 17.83 -19.14 -36.09
N THR A 45 17.22 -19.78 -35.12
CA THR A 45 17.41 -21.21 -34.87
C THR A 45 16.14 -21.98 -35.30
N PHE A 46 16.19 -23.32 -35.33
CA PHE A 46 15.07 -24.15 -35.80
C PHE A 46 14.71 -25.17 -34.72
N ASP A 47 14.62 -26.46 -35.04
CA ASP A 47 14.41 -27.49 -34.02
C ASP A 47 15.71 -27.72 -33.22
N GLY A 48 15.60 -27.94 -31.91
CA GLY A 48 16.76 -28.24 -31.06
C GLY A 48 16.66 -27.55 -29.70
N ASN A 49 17.58 -27.85 -28.79
CA ASN A 49 17.77 -27.02 -27.59
C ASN A 49 18.96 -26.08 -27.84
N ASP A 50 18.65 -24.92 -28.39
CA ASP A 50 19.61 -23.95 -28.87
C ASP A 50 20.10 -23.01 -27.76
N THR A 51 21.29 -22.46 -27.94
CA THR A 51 21.86 -21.52 -26.97
C THR A 51 22.47 -20.30 -27.64
N VAL A 52 22.01 -19.11 -27.24
CA VAL A 52 22.58 -17.82 -27.65
C VAL A 52 23.20 -17.13 -26.44
N ILE A 53 24.47 -16.75 -26.54
CA ILE A 53 25.24 -16.11 -25.46
C ILE A 53 25.79 -14.77 -25.96
N ALA A 54 25.45 -13.68 -25.26
CA ALA A 54 25.93 -12.33 -25.54
C ALA A 54 26.57 -11.71 -24.29
N ARG A 55 27.90 -11.58 -24.26
CA ARG A 55 28.63 -10.99 -23.12
C ARG A 55 29.44 -9.78 -23.56
N ALA A 56 29.22 -8.64 -22.89
CA ALA A 56 29.98 -7.42 -23.10
C ALA A 56 30.50 -6.87 -21.77
N ILE A 57 31.81 -6.66 -21.66
CA ILE A 57 32.45 -6.01 -20.51
C ILE A 57 33.28 -4.84 -21.04
N VAL A 58 32.96 -3.63 -20.58
CA VAL A 58 33.65 -2.42 -21.01
C VAL A 58 34.14 -1.67 -19.77
N THR A 59 35.46 -1.53 -19.67
CA THR A 59 36.12 -0.83 -18.57
C THR A 59 36.83 0.40 -19.11
N ASN A 60 36.46 1.57 -18.60
CA ASN A 60 37.17 2.81 -18.84
C ASN A 60 37.19 3.61 -17.53
N PRO A 61 38.25 3.43 -16.70
CA PRO A 61 38.31 4.03 -15.37
C PRO A 61 38.22 5.55 -15.38
N ALA A 62 38.78 6.18 -16.42
CA ALA A 62 38.88 7.63 -16.58
C ALA A 62 37.80 8.24 -17.49
N GLY A 63 36.86 7.45 -18.00
CA GLY A 63 35.89 7.88 -19.01
C GLY A 63 34.48 7.30 -18.84
N ASN A 64 33.76 7.25 -19.97
CA ASN A 64 32.33 6.98 -20.06
C ASN A 64 32.09 5.65 -20.81
N PRO A 65 32.21 4.50 -20.14
CA PRO A 65 32.02 3.22 -20.79
C PRO A 65 30.53 2.92 -21.03
N THR A 66 30.22 2.44 -22.23
CA THR A 66 28.92 1.89 -22.60
C THR A 66 29.06 0.42 -23.00
N ALA A 67 28.42 -0.48 -22.26
CA ALA A 67 28.38 -1.91 -22.59
C ALA A 67 26.99 -2.30 -23.09
N GLY A 68 26.92 -3.07 -24.17
CA GLY A 68 25.68 -3.61 -24.74
C GLY A 68 25.74 -5.13 -24.91
N GLY A 69 24.77 -5.87 -24.39
CA GLY A 69 24.66 -7.30 -24.69
C GLY A 69 24.16 -7.50 -26.13
N VAL A 70 22.90 -7.13 -26.36
CA VAL A 70 22.23 -7.20 -27.67
C VAL A 70 21.70 -5.83 -28.07
N LEU A 71 21.97 -5.39 -29.31
CA LEU A 71 21.58 -4.07 -29.81
C LEU A 71 21.06 -4.13 -31.24
N ASN A 72 19.90 -3.51 -31.51
CA ASN A 72 19.33 -3.42 -32.87
C ASN A 72 19.26 -4.78 -33.59
N SER A 73 18.89 -5.85 -32.88
CA SER A 73 18.97 -7.23 -33.39
C SER A 73 17.64 -7.96 -33.26
N GLY A 74 17.45 -8.98 -34.11
CA GLY A 74 16.38 -9.96 -33.99
C GLY A 74 16.96 -11.32 -33.61
N ILE A 75 16.41 -11.95 -32.57
CA ILE A 75 16.76 -13.32 -32.18
C ILE A 75 15.47 -14.12 -32.17
N LEU A 76 15.38 -15.10 -33.06
CA LEU A 76 14.28 -16.05 -33.13
C LEU A 76 14.84 -17.41 -32.73
N LEU A 77 14.49 -17.83 -31.52
CA LEU A 77 14.64 -19.18 -31.04
C LEU A 77 13.48 -20.00 -31.64
N GLY A 78 13.71 -21.30 -31.86
CA GLY A 78 12.89 -22.11 -32.75
C GLY A 78 11.92 -22.98 -31.97
N ALA A 79 12.08 -24.30 -32.08
CA ALA A 79 11.29 -25.24 -31.29
C ALA A 79 12.23 -26.07 -30.41
N GLY A 80 11.93 -26.14 -29.11
CA GLY A 80 12.70 -26.88 -28.12
C GLY A 80 12.81 -26.12 -26.80
N GLY A 81 13.75 -26.52 -25.95
CA GLY A 81 14.05 -25.81 -24.71
C GLY A 81 15.26 -24.91 -24.91
N ASP A 82 15.03 -23.73 -25.50
CA ASP A 82 16.09 -22.83 -25.92
C ASP A 82 16.57 -21.93 -24.77
N ARG A 83 17.79 -21.42 -24.92
CA ARG A 83 18.44 -20.58 -23.91
C ARG A 83 19.06 -19.33 -24.50
N LEU A 84 18.61 -18.16 -24.04
CA LEU A 84 19.27 -16.88 -24.28
C LEU A 84 19.92 -16.36 -23.00
N GLU A 85 21.24 -16.14 -23.03
CA GLU A 85 22.00 -15.52 -21.95
C GLU A 85 22.68 -14.23 -22.40
N VAL A 86 22.27 -13.11 -21.83
CA VAL A 86 22.78 -11.77 -22.13
C VAL A 86 23.35 -11.12 -20.88
N SER A 87 24.59 -10.64 -20.94
CA SER A 87 25.23 -9.93 -19.84
C SER A 87 26.03 -8.73 -20.35
N ALA A 88 25.75 -7.55 -19.81
CA ALA A 88 26.51 -6.33 -20.07
C ALA A 88 27.07 -5.74 -18.76
N ALA A 89 28.35 -5.37 -18.76
CA ALA A 89 29.02 -4.74 -17.63
C ALA A 89 29.81 -3.50 -18.06
N ALA A 90 29.53 -2.34 -17.45
CA ALA A 90 30.24 -1.09 -17.72
C ALA A 90 30.91 -0.55 -16.43
N ASN A 91 32.21 -0.28 -16.47
CA ASN A 91 33.02 0.12 -15.31
C ASN A 91 33.78 1.42 -15.58
N GLY A 92 33.35 2.55 -15.01
CA GLY A 92 33.95 3.86 -15.26
C GLY A 92 33.28 5.01 -14.52
N ILE A 93 33.50 6.26 -14.94
CA ILE A 93 32.96 7.45 -14.26
C ILE A 93 31.47 7.62 -14.56
N PHE A 94 31.11 7.62 -15.85
CA PHE A 94 29.72 7.67 -16.30
C PHE A 94 29.41 6.38 -17.04
N SER A 95 29.14 5.33 -16.27
CA SER A 95 28.97 3.99 -16.84
C SER A 95 27.52 3.70 -17.17
N VAL A 96 27.29 3.14 -18.36
CA VAL A 96 25.97 2.72 -18.82
C VAL A 96 26.05 1.30 -19.34
N ALA A 97 25.21 0.41 -18.81
CA ALA A 97 25.10 -0.96 -19.30
C ALA A 97 23.69 -1.23 -19.80
N TYR A 98 23.59 -1.80 -21.01
CA TYR A 98 22.37 -2.29 -21.63
C TYR A 98 22.45 -3.80 -21.79
N GLY A 99 21.55 -4.55 -21.19
CA GLY A 99 21.42 -5.98 -21.48
C GLY A 99 20.96 -6.16 -22.93
N VAL A 100 19.71 -5.77 -23.21
CA VAL A 100 19.09 -5.80 -24.54
C VAL A 100 18.47 -4.45 -24.85
N ARG A 101 18.73 -3.91 -26.05
CA ARG A 101 18.23 -2.60 -26.47
C ARG A 101 17.81 -2.56 -27.95
N PHE A 102 16.68 -1.93 -28.25
CA PHE A 102 16.14 -1.78 -29.62
C PHE A 102 16.08 -3.12 -30.38
N SER A 103 15.74 -4.20 -29.69
CA SER A 103 15.82 -5.56 -30.22
C SER A 103 14.51 -6.30 -30.04
N SER A 104 14.34 -7.39 -30.79
CA SER A 104 13.21 -8.30 -30.66
C SER A 104 13.74 -9.71 -30.40
N LEU A 105 13.22 -10.35 -29.37
CA LEU A 105 13.54 -11.70 -28.95
C LEU A 105 12.26 -12.53 -29.01
N HIS A 106 12.32 -13.72 -29.59
CA HIS A 106 11.20 -14.66 -29.68
C HIS A 106 11.68 -16.06 -29.30
N GLY A 107 11.00 -16.71 -28.35
CA GLY A 107 11.28 -18.07 -27.86
C GLY A 107 10.82 -19.16 -28.82
N GLY A 108 9.58 -19.03 -29.30
CA GLY A 108 8.98 -20.00 -30.23
C GLY A 108 8.13 -21.02 -29.47
N GLU A 109 8.36 -22.31 -29.72
CA GLU A 109 7.62 -23.39 -29.05
C GLU A 109 8.53 -24.16 -28.10
N GLY A 110 8.10 -24.36 -26.86
CA GLY A 110 8.80 -25.18 -25.87
C GLY A 110 9.17 -24.39 -24.61
N ASP A 111 9.87 -25.03 -23.68
CA ASP A 111 10.17 -24.45 -22.37
C ASP A 111 11.47 -23.64 -22.44
N ASP A 112 11.37 -22.34 -22.76
CA ASP A 112 12.54 -21.50 -22.99
C ASP A 112 13.06 -20.77 -21.74
N THR A 113 14.36 -20.47 -21.74
CA THR A 113 15.01 -19.71 -20.67
C THR A 113 15.70 -18.46 -21.18
N PHE A 114 15.27 -17.30 -20.67
CA PHE A 114 15.87 -16.00 -20.93
C PHE A 114 16.55 -15.46 -19.68
N THR A 115 17.85 -15.19 -19.75
CA THR A 115 18.60 -14.52 -18.67
C THR A 115 19.26 -13.25 -19.20
N ILE A 116 18.81 -12.09 -18.73
CA ILE A 116 19.31 -10.77 -19.17
C ILE A 116 19.82 -10.00 -17.97
N ALA A 117 21.10 -9.60 -18.02
CA ALA A 117 21.76 -8.86 -16.94
C ALA A 117 22.46 -7.60 -17.47
N ALA A 118 22.28 -6.49 -16.75
CA ALA A 118 22.99 -5.24 -16.97
C ALA A 118 23.59 -4.72 -15.66
N ARG A 119 24.92 -4.55 -15.64
CA ARG A 119 25.64 -4.06 -14.47
C ARG A 119 26.46 -2.83 -14.82
N SER A 120 26.30 -1.77 -14.04
CA SER A 120 27.12 -0.57 -14.14
C SER A 120 27.77 -0.29 -12.79
N PHE A 121 29.05 0.07 -12.80
CA PHE A 121 29.84 0.32 -11.60
C PHE A 121 30.75 1.55 -11.77
N ILE A 122 30.87 2.33 -10.71
CA ILE A 122 31.83 3.44 -10.65
C ILE A 122 33.15 3.00 -10.04
N THR A 123 34.21 3.02 -10.83
CA THR A 123 35.55 2.58 -10.41
C THR A 123 36.40 3.67 -9.77
N GLU A 124 36.12 4.95 -10.03
CA GLU A 124 36.95 6.08 -9.59
C GLU A 124 36.23 7.11 -8.72
N ARG A 125 36.99 7.72 -7.81
CA ARG A 125 36.55 8.75 -6.86
C ARG A 125 36.53 10.13 -7.52
N ILE A 126 35.63 10.35 -8.46
CA ILE A 126 35.47 11.65 -9.11
C ILE A 126 34.11 12.25 -8.73
N PRO A 127 34.04 13.54 -8.35
CA PRO A 127 32.76 14.21 -8.12
C PRO A 127 31.86 14.17 -9.37
N ASN A 128 30.54 14.04 -9.16
CA ASN A 128 29.51 14.08 -10.22
C ASN A 128 29.52 12.90 -11.20
N SER A 129 30.03 11.74 -10.81
CA SER A 129 29.99 10.51 -11.60
C SER A 129 28.63 9.81 -11.47
N SER A 130 28.22 8.96 -12.43
CA SER A 130 26.92 8.26 -12.38
C SER A 130 26.99 6.84 -12.92
N SER A 131 26.07 6.00 -12.44
CA SER A 131 25.94 4.61 -12.85
C SER A 131 24.51 4.33 -13.30
N THR A 132 24.36 3.72 -14.47
CA THR A 132 23.05 3.34 -15.01
C THR A 132 23.10 1.91 -15.57
N GLY A 133 22.30 1.01 -15.01
CA GLY A 133 22.10 -0.35 -15.50
C GLY A 133 20.69 -0.49 -16.04
N ILE A 134 20.53 -0.93 -17.29
CA ILE A 134 19.23 -1.15 -17.93
C ILE A 134 19.23 -2.54 -18.55
N ALA A 135 18.42 -3.46 -18.01
CA ALA A 135 18.44 -4.84 -18.46
C ALA A 135 17.71 -5.02 -19.81
N LEU A 136 16.45 -4.59 -19.91
CA LEU A 136 15.68 -4.61 -21.16
C LEU A 136 15.17 -3.20 -21.49
N SER A 137 15.48 -2.68 -22.69
CA SER A 137 15.10 -1.31 -23.08
C SER A 137 14.59 -1.20 -24.51
N ASN A 138 13.44 -0.55 -24.71
CA ASN A 138 12.90 -0.31 -26.06
C ASN A 138 12.92 -1.57 -26.93
N SER A 139 12.57 -2.70 -26.33
CA SER A 139 12.74 -4.04 -26.91
C SER A 139 11.53 -4.88 -26.56
N THR A 140 11.27 -5.88 -27.38
CA THR A 140 10.23 -6.88 -27.15
C THR A 140 10.89 -8.22 -26.81
N LEU A 141 10.36 -8.89 -25.81
CA LEU A 141 10.67 -10.28 -25.50
C LEU A 141 9.36 -11.05 -25.52
N ASP A 142 9.25 -11.99 -26.45
CA ASP A 142 8.14 -12.91 -26.57
C ASP A 142 8.64 -14.31 -26.21
N GLY A 143 8.17 -14.89 -25.11
CA GLY A 143 8.54 -16.23 -24.68
C GLY A 143 7.94 -17.32 -25.56
N GLY A 144 6.88 -17.03 -26.32
CA GLY A 144 6.17 -18.05 -27.08
C GLY A 144 5.37 -19.01 -26.18
N ASN A 145 5.08 -20.21 -26.68
CA ASN A 145 4.30 -21.23 -25.96
C ASN A 145 5.22 -22.18 -25.19
N GLY A 146 4.77 -22.67 -24.04
CA GLY A 146 5.53 -23.55 -23.15
C GLY A 146 5.70 -22.92 -21.78
N ASN A 147 6.38 -23.61 -20.86
CA ASN A 147 6.65 -23.08 -19.51
C ASN A 147 7.98 -22.31 -19.53
N ASN A 148 7.90 -21.01 -19.79
CA ASN A 148 9.09 -20.18 -19.96
C ASN A 148 9.61 -19.63 -18.64
N THR A 149 10.93 -19.45 -18.56
CA THR A 149 11.58 -18.79 -17.43
C THR A 149 12.35 -17.58 -17.91
N ILE A 150 11.91 -16.39 -17.50
CA ILE A 150 12.50 -15.10 -17.86
C ILE A 150 13.07 -14.44 -16.60
N SER A 151 14.38 -14.19 -16.59
CA SER A 151 15.10 -13.53 -15.50
C SER A 151 15.82 -12.28 -16.01
N ILE A 152 15.40 -11.11 -15.54
CA ILE A 152 15.91 -9.80 -15.93
C ILE A 152 16.49 -9.10 -14.70
N SER A 153 17.75 -8.68 -14.77
CA SER A 153 18.45 -8.06 -13.65
C SER A 153 19.24 -6.82 -14.05
N ALA A 154 18.98 -5.71 -13.35
CA ALA A 154 19.72 -4.47 -13.51
C ALA A 154 20.33 -4.02 -12.19
N LEU A 155 21.63 -3.74 -12.19
CA LEU A 155 22.36 -3.23 -11.05
C LEU A 155 23.19 -2.02 -11.44
N ALA A 156 22.95 -0.90 -10.78
CA ALA A 156 23.79 0.29 -10.79
C ALA A 156 24.36 0.53 -9.39
N GLU A 157 25.66 0.74 -9.29
CA GLU A 157 26.34 0.90 -8.00
C GLU A 157 27.45 1.96 -8.04
N THR A 158 27.50 2.78 -6.99
CA THR A 158 28.51 3.80 -6.77
C THR A 158 29.32 3.48 -5.52
N GLY A 159 30.66 3.56 -5.62
CA GLY A 159 31.56 2.97 -4.62
C GLY A 159 31.92 3.83 -3.39
N ASP A 160 31.50 5.10 -3.26
CA ASP A 160 32.07 5.99 -2.23
C ASP A 160 31.12 7.04 -1.61
N ARG A 161 31.19 7.21 -0.27
CA ARG A 161 30.17 7.92 0.54
C ARG A 161 30.21 9.46 0.52
N TRP A 162 31.23 10.09 -0.05
CA TRP A 162 31.51 11.52 0.20
C TRP A 162 31.17 12.46 -0.95
N PHE A 163 30.89 11.95 -2.15
CA PHE A 163 30.63 12.75 -3.35
C PHE A 163 29.28 12.40 -3.98
N PHE A 164 28.80 13.23 -4.92
CA PHE A 164 27.48 13.05 -5.53
C PHE A 164 27.53 12.02 -6.66
N HIS A 165 27.04 10.81 -6.37
CA HIS A 165 26.99 9.70 -7.30
C HIS A 165 25.59 9.07 -7.38
N PRO A 166 24.74 9.46 -8.36
CA PRO A 166 23.49 8.77 -8.60
C PRO A 166 23.71 7.38 -9.22
N ALA A 167 22.91 6.42 -8.79
CA ALA A 167 22.79 5.09 -9.39
C ALA A 167 21.34 4.78 -9.70
N SER A 168 21.08 4.39 -10.95
CA SER A 168 19.75 4.02 -11.42
C SER A 168 19.76 2.64 -12.07
N GLY A 169 19.03 1.69 -11.47
CA GLY A 169 18.77 0.38 -12.05
C GLY A 169 17.38 0.33 -12.68
N TYR A 170 17.28 -0.16 -13.91
CA TYR A 170 16.02 -0.36 -14.64
C TYR A 170 15.90 -1.81 -15.11
N GLY A 171 14.91 -2.54 -14.61
CA GLY A 171 14.61 -3.89 -15.09
C GLY A 171 14.10 -3.86 -16.52
N LEU A 172 12.88 -3.33 -16.69
CA LEU A 172 12.24 -3.08 -17.98
C LEU A 172 12.00 -1.58 -18.19
N LEU A 173 12.51 -1.02 -19.28
CA LEU A 173 12.36 0.39 -19.65
C LEU A 173 11.81 0.54 -21.08
N SER A 174 10.57 0.99 -21.22
CA SER A 174 9.96 1.26 -22.52
C SER A 174 9.88 0.04 -23.45
N GLY A 175 9.69 -1.17 -22.90
CA GLY A 175 9.64 -2.42 -23.65
C GLY A 175 8.45 -3.30 -23.25
N SER A 176 8.34 -4.47 -23.87
CA SER A 176 7.30 -5.44 -23.52
C SER A 176 7.87 -6.84 -23.29
N ILE A 177 7.23 -7.56 -22.38
CA ILE A 177 7.40 -9.00 -22.17
C ILE A 177 6.04 -9.64 -22.41
N THR A 178 6.02 -10.68 -23.22
CA THR A 178 4.81 -11.45 -23.51
C THR A 178 5.18 -12.92 -23.42
N VAL A 179 4.31 -13.72 -22.81
CA VAL A 179 4.40 -15.17 -22.82
C VAL A 179 3.06 -15.76 -23.26
N GLY A 180 3.10 -16.93 -23.90
CA GLY A 180 1.97 -17.58 -24.54
C GLY A 180 1.19 -18.47 -23.57
N THR A 181 0.96 -19.71 -23.97
CA THR A 181 0.34 -20.72 -23.09
C THR A 181 1.39 -21.47 -22.26
N GLY A 182 1.14 -21.71 -20.99
CA GLY A 182 2.01 -22.50 -20.10
C GLY A 182 2.12 -21.87 -18.72
N ASP A 183 2.71 -22.57 -17.75
CA ASP A 183 2.97 -21.99 -16.43
C ASP A 183 4.32 -21.23 -16.46
N ASP A 184 4.27 -19.94 -16.80
CA ASP A 184 5.44 -19.10 -17.01
C ASP A 184 5.97 -18.47 -15.71
N ARG A 185 7.26 -18.13 -15.71
CA ARG A 185 7.92 -17.42 -14.60
C ARG A 185 8.71 -16.23 -15.10
N ILE A 186 8.32 -15.04 -14.66
CA ILE A 186 8.99 -13.77 -14.98
C ILE A 186 9.54 -13.15 -13.69
N ASN A 187 10.86 -13.01 -13.60
CA ASN A 187 11.52 -12.35 -12.48
C ASN A 187 12.30 -11.12 -12.96
N ILE A 188 11.94 -9.94 -12.45
CA ILE A 188 12.58 -8.68 -12.76
C ILE A 188 13.15 -8.07 -11.48
N THR A 189 14.47 -7.86 -11.45
CA THR A 189 15.14 -7.18 -10.34
C THR A 189 15.85 -5.92 -10.83
N ALA A 190 15.59 -4.79 -10.17
CA ALA A 190 16.22 -3.51 -10.48
C ALA A 190 16.79 -2.87 -9.21
N THR A 191 18.10 -2.68 -9.15
CA THR A 191 18.80 -2.15 -7.98
C THR A 191 19.65 -0.93 -8.34
N GLY A 192 19.42 0.18 -7.64
CA GLY A 192 20.29 1.37 -7.67
C GLY A 192 20.90 1.64 -6.30
N ARG A 193 22.22 1.56 -6.18
CA ARG A 193 22.99 1.82 -4.95
C ARG A 193 23.79 3.11 -5.08
N GLY A 194 23.26 4.19 -4.54
CA GLY A 194 23.90 5.51 -4.51
C GLY A 194 24.62 5.78 -3.19
N SER A 195 25.67 6.59 -3.24
CA SER A 195 26.48 6.94 -2.06
C SER A 195 26.87 8.41 -2.10
N GLY A 196 26.56 9.22 -1.07
CA GLY A 196 26.96 10.63 -1.09
C GLY A 196 26.09 11.66 -0.36
N SER A 197 26.48 12.93 -0.54
CA SER A 197 25.94 14.10 0.19
C SER A 197 24.56 14.60 -0.27
N GLN A 198 23.99 14.14 -1.40
CA GLN A 198 22.57 14.29 -1.79
C GLN A 198 22.18 13.28 -2.89
N THR A 199 22.63 12.04 -2.81
CA THR A 199 22.59 11.10 -3.96
C THR A 199 21.26 10.43 -4.18
N THR A 200 21.00 10.04 -5.43
CA THR A 200 19.82 9.26 -5.78
C THR A 200 20.20 7.79 -5.95
N GLY A 201 19.76 6.93 -5.03
CA GLY A 201 19.69 5.49 -5.26
C GLY A 201 18.30 5.16 -5.80
N ALA A 202 18.19 4.82 -7.09
CA ALA A 202 16.91 4.57 -7.72
C ALA A 202 16.79 3.18 -8.34
N GLY A 203 15.69 2.50 -8.02
CA GLY A 203 15.33 1.21 -8.60
C GLY A 203 13.99 1.33 -9.31
N TYR A 204 13.93 0.95 -10.58
CA TYR A 204 12.72 0.90 -11.39
C TYR A 204 12.54 -0.53 -11.88
N GLY A 205 11.59 -1.26 -11.32
CA GLY A 205 11.27 -2.62 -11.74
C GLY A 205 10.82 -2.63 -13.19
N VAL A 206 9.66 -2.03 -13.44
CA VAL A 206 9.10 -1.81 -14.77
C VAL A 206 8.68 -0.34 -14.91
N THR A 207 9.17 0.32 -15.96
CA THR A 207 8.84 1.72 -16.26
C THR A 207 8.51 1.89 -17.74
N GLN A 208 7.38 2.52 -18.03
CA GLN A 208 6.89 2.71 -19.40
C GLN A 208 6.79 1.39 -20.18
N GLY A 209 6.60 0.27 -19.48
CA GLY A 209 6.65 -1.08 -20.05
C GLY A 209 5.32 -1.82 -19.91
N ALA A 210 5.25 -2.98 -20.57
CA ALA A 210 4.11 -3.88 -20.48
C ALA A 210 4.56 -5.33 -20.22
N ILE A 211 3.81 -6.04 -19.40
CA ILE A 211 3.93 -7.50 -19.22
C ILE A 211 2.55 -8.10 -19.50
N ALA A 212 2.50 -9.16 -20.29
CA ALA A 212 1.29 -9.92 -20.54
C ALA A 212 1.59 -11.42 -20.43
N THR A 213 0.84 -12.12 -19.58
CA THR A 213 0.84 -13.58 -19.50
C THR A 213 -0.52 -14.03 -20.02
N HIS A 214 -0.58 -14.92 -21.02
CA HIS A 214 -1.83 -15.18 -21.73
C HIS A 214 -2.63 -16.30 -21.10
N GLY A 215 -2.04 -17.46 -20.83
CA GLY A 215 -2.74 -18.46 -20.05
C GLY A 215 -1.86 -19.56 -19.50
N GLY A 216 -2.33 -20.21 -18.44
CA GLY A 216 -1.53 -21.02 -17.52
C GLY A 216 -1.51 -20.38 -16.14
N ASN A 217 -0.81 -20.97 -15.17
CA ASN A 217 -0.67 -20.38 -13.83
C ASN A 217 0.70 -19.71 -13.73
N ASP A 218 0.72 -18.42 -14.01
CA ASP A 218 1.90 -17.62 -14.21
C ASP A 218 2.38 -16.97 -12.92
N ILE A 219 3.70 -16.79 -12.81
CA ILE A 219 4.31 -16.09 -11.68
C ILE A 219 5.16 -14.94 -12.18
N VAL A 220 4.75 -13.71 -11.84
CA VAL A 220 5.49 -12.49 -12.13
C VAL A 220 5.98 -11.88 -10.83
N THR A 221 7.29 -11.82 -10.64
CA THR A 221 7.93 -11.17 -9.50
C THR A 221 8.73 -9.96 -9.97
N ILE A 222 8.44 -8.78 -9.42
CA ILE A 222 9.17 -7.55 -9.71
C ILE A 222 9.70 -6.96 -8.41
N THR A 223 11.02 -6.86 -8.30
CA THR A 223 11.70 -6.25 -7.14
C THR A 223 12.50 -5.02 -7.57
N ALA A 224 12.12 -3.86 -7.05
CA ALA A 224 12.84 -2.61 -7.20
C ALA A 224 13.49 -2.20 -5.87
N THR A 225 14.79 -1.94 -5.87
CA THR A 225 15.54 -1.55 -4.67
C THR A 225 16.38 -0.31 -4.93
N GLY A 226 16.23 0.70 -4.07
CA GLY A 226 17.01 1.92 -4.06
C GLY A 226 17.72 2.00 -2.73
N GLU A 227 19.03 1.90 -2.72
CA GLU A 227 19.83 2.05 -1.51
C GLU A 227 20.66 3.31 -1.59
N GLY A 228 20.70 4.03 -0.48
CA GLY A 228 21.40 5.29 -0.34
C GLY A 228 22.20 5.33 0.95
N THR A 229 23.42 5.84 0.89
CA THR A 229 24.24 6.17 2.08
C THR A 229 24.57 7.65 2.13
N GLY A 230 24.89 8.19 3.31
CA GLY A 230 25.02 9.62 3.58
C GLY A 230 23.67 10.35 3.67
N PHE A 231 23.46 11.30 2.78
CA PHE A 231 22.29 12.18 2.69
C PHE A 231 21.37 11.80 1.53
N ALA A 232 21.36 10.51 1.20
CA ALA A 232 20.78 10.01 -0.02
C ALA A 232 19.25 10.14 -0.04
N ASN A 233 18.73 10.58 -1.17
CA ASN A 233 17.33 10.46 -1.55
C ASN A 233 17.16 9.14 -2.31
N THR A 234 16.37 8.23 -1.80
CA THR A 234 16.08 6.97 -2.49
C THR A 234 14.70 7.05 -3.11
N LEU A 235 14.57 6.49 -4.31
CA LEU A 235 13.32 6.49 -5.06
C LEU A 235 13.13 5.14 -5.73
N THR A 236 12.06 4.43 -5.39
CA THR A 236 11.78 3.14 -6.00
C THR A 236 10.37 3.03 -6.53
N TYR A 237 10.26 2.39 -7.68
CA TYR A 237 9.00 2.01 -8.31
C TYR A 237 9.03 0.52 -8.63
N GLY A 238 8.09 -0.25 -8.11
CA GLY A 238 7.83 -1.59 -8.62
C GLY A 238 7.34 -1.49 -10.06
N LEU A 239 6.23 -0.76 -10.25
CA LEU A 239 5.60 -0.44 -11.52
C LEU A 239 5.35 1.08 -11.64
N VAL A 240 5.78 1.70 -12.75
CA VAL A 240 5.47 3.12 -13.03
C VAL A 240 5.16 3.39 -14.49
N GLU A 241 4.05 4.09 -14.77
CA GLU A 241 3.61 4.38 -16.15
C GLU A 241 3.54 3.13 -17.02
N SER A 242 3.10 2.01 -16.45
CA SER A 242 3.25 0.68 -17.04
C SER A 242 1.96 -0.14 -16.88
N ALA A 243 1.93 -1.30 -17.54
CA ALA A 243 0.81 -2.24 -17.47
C ALA A 243 1.32 -3.66 -17.16
N VAL A 244 0.57 -4.38 -16.34
CA VAL A 244 0.70 -5.84 -16.17
C VAL A 244 -0.70 -6.43 -16.37
N GLN A 245 -0.82 -7.35 -17.31
CA GLN A 245 -2.06 -8.07 -17.61
C GLN A 245 -1.76 -9.55 -17.43
N MET A 246 -2.39 -10.13 -16.41
CA MET A 246 -2.42 -11.57 -16.20
C MET A 246 -3.55 -12.18 -17.04
N GLY A 247 -3.49 -13.49 -17.25
CA GLY A 247 -4.16 -14.18 -18.34
C GLY A 247 -5.32 -15.05 -17.89
N ASP A 248 -5.48 -16.19 -18.55
CA ASP A 248 -6.33 -17.28 -18.06
C ASP A 248 -5.52 -18.19 -17.12
N GLY A 249 -5.96 -18.40 -15.89
CA GLY A 249 -5.37 -19.30 -14.90
C GLY A 249 -5.24 -18.63 -13.55
N ASN A 250 -4.69 -19.34 -12.56
CA ASN A 250 -4.51 -18.78 -11.23
C ASN A 250 -3.12 -18.15 -11.13
N ASP A 251 -3.02 -16.86 -11.46
CA ASP A 251 -1.76 -16.15 -11.61
C ASP A 251 -1.30 -15.53 -10.28
N THR A 252 0.00 -15.23 -10.20
CA THR A 252 0.60 -14.55 -9.06
C THR A 252 1.47 -13.40 -9.51
N LEU A 253 1.11 -12.19 -9.06
CA LEU A 253 1.91 -10.99 -9.19
C LEU A 253 2.47 -10.57 -7.82
N ASP A 254 3.79 -10.62 -7.67
CA ASP A 254 4.50 -10.11 -6.49
C ASP A 254 5.34 -8.87 -6.85
N LEU A 255 4.93 -7.69 -6.36
CA LEU A 255 5.62 -6.41 -6.51
C LEU A 255 6.26 -5.97 -5.19
N ALA A 256 7.57 -5.71 -5.19
CA ALA A 256 8.28 -5.18 -4.03
C ALA A 256 9.11 -3.95 -4.41
N ALA A 257 8.82 -2.81 -3.77
CA ALA A 257 9.58 -1.57 -3.90
C ALA A 257 10.23 -1.19 -2.56
N ASN A 258 11.56 -1.17 -2.52
CA ASN A 258 12.35 -0.99 -1.30
C ASN A 258 13.27 0.23 -1.39
N SER A 259 12.93 1.30 -0.69
CA SER A 259 13.66 2.57 -0.67
C SER A 259 14.38 2.75 0.67
N LEU A 260 15.70 2.58 0.69
CA LEU A 260 16.50 2.48 1.90
C LEU A 260 17.58 3.56 1.97
N SER A 261 17.32 4.61 2.74
CA SER A 261 18.34 5.60 3.09
C SER A 261 19.03 5.19 4.40
N ARG A 262 20.18 4.53 4.27
CA ARG A 262 20.98 3.94 5.36
C ARG A 262 22.16 4.85 5.69
N ASP A 263 21.97 5.91 6.47
CA ASP A 263 23.07 6.56 7.19
C ASP A 263 22.63 7.69 8.14
N TYR A 264 23.60 8.19 8.92
CA TYR A 264 23.47 9.12 10.04
C TYR A 264 22.96 10.54 9.70
N PHE A 265 22.95 10.93 8.43
CA PHE A 265 22.89 12.35 8.03
C PHE A 265 21.80 12.60 6.99
N SER A 266 20.55 12.72 7.43
CA SER A 266 19.37 13.18 6.67
C SER A 266 19.23 12.71 5.20
N GLY A 267 18.36 11.73 4.95
CA GLY A 267 17.98 11.28 3.61
C GLY A 267 16.47 11.08 3.49
N THR A 268 15.95 11.22 2.26
CA THR A 268 14.55 10.85 1.97
C THR A 268 14.49 9.48 1.34
N SER A 269 13.39 8.79 1.55
CA SER A 269 13.10 7.55 0.84
C SER A 269 11.65 7.61 0.39
N LYS A 270 11.42 7.55 -0.91
CA LYS A 270 10.10 7.35 -1.48
C LYS A 270 10.03 5.99 -2.12
N SER A 271 8.99 5.24 -1.80
CA SER A 271 8.72 3.95 -2.40
C SER A 271 7.30 3.88 -2.92
N TYR A 272 7.14 3.41 -4.16
CA TYR A 272 5.88 3.19 -4.81
C TYR A 272 5.82 1.73 -5.27
N GLY A 273 4.84 0.98 -4.80
CA GLY A 273 4.57 -0.36 -5.32
C GLY A 273 4.08 -0.26 -6.76
N VAL A 274 2.94 0.41 -6.95
CA VAL A 274 2.32 0.72 -8.25
C VAL A 274 2.03 2.23 -8.34
N ASP A 275 2.50 2.89 -9.40
CA ASP A 275 2.27 4.33 -9.63
C ASP A 275 1.92 4.66 -11.09
N ARG A 276 0.85 5.42 -11.34
CA ARG A 276 0.38 5.74 -12.71
C ARG A 276 0.30 4.52 -13.63
N SER A 277 -0.15 3.38 -13.12
CA SER A 277 -0.07 2.10 -13.83
C SER A 277 -1.39 1.32 -13.78
N LEU A 278 -1.47 0.27 -14.59
CA LEU A 278 -2.59 -0.67 -14.66
C LEU A 278 -2.10 -2.08 -14.27
N VAL A 279 -2.88 -2.76 -13.43
CA VAL A 279 -2.71 -4.18 -13.10
C VAL A 279 -4.07 -4.86 -13.24
N GLU A 280 -4.13 -5.95 -14.00
CA GLU A 280 -5.32 -6.78 -14.23
C GLU A 280 -4.94 -8.25 -13.96
N GLY A 281 -5.72 -8.98 -13.15
CA GLY A 281 -5.55 -10.42 -12.87
C GLY A 281 -6.07 -11.30 -14.01
N GLY A 282 -7.21 -10.95 -14.61
CA GLY A 282 -7.72 -11.68 -15.76
C GLY A 282 -8.75 -12.71 -15.34
N ASN A 283 -8.62 -13.96 -15.79
CA ASN A 283 -9.57 -15.03 -15.48
C ASN A 283 -8.91 -16.10 -14.60
N GLY A 284 -9.42 -16.35 -13.41
CA GLY A 284 -8.92 -17.36 -12.48
C GLY A 284 -8.86 -16.79 -11.07
N GLY A 285 -8.44 -17.60 -10.10
CA GLY A 285 -8.22 -17.10 -8.73
C GLY A 285 -6.82 -16.54 -8.62
N ASP A 286 -6.68 -15.23 -8.80
CA ASP A 286 -5.39 -14.54 -8.91
C ASP A 286 -4.91 -14.00 -7.57
N ARG A 287 -3.58 -13.89 -7.46
CA ARG A 287 -2.94 -13.29 -6.31
C ARG A 287 -2.13 -12.06 -6.71
N LEU A 288 -2.60 -10.88 -6.31
CA LEU A 288 -1.97 -9.59 -6.59
C LEU A 288 -1.39 -8.98 -5.32
N ALA A 289 -0.08 -9.14 -5.10
CA ALA A 289 0.60 -8.66 -3.90
C ALA A 289 1.56 -7.51 -4.20
N VAL A 290 1.34 -6.38 -3.52
CA VAL A 290 2.12 -5.15 -3.68
C VAL A 290 2.69 -4.72 -2.33
N SER A 291 4.00 -4.48 -2.27
CA SER A 291 4.68 -4.04 -1.06
C SER A 291 5.58 -2.84 -1.34
N ALA A 292 5.33 -1.73 -0.64
CA ALA A 292 6.15 -0.54 -0.67
C ALA A 292 6.77 -0.28 0.71
N TYR A 293 8.09 -0.28 0.77
CA TYR A 293 8.86 -0.09 1.99
C TYR A 293 9.82 1.10 1.87
N ALA A 294 9.74 2.05 2.81
CA ALA A 294 10.55 3.25 2.85
C ALA A 294 11.23 3.42 4.21
N VAL A 295 12.55 3.60 4.21
CA VAL A 295 13.34 3.89 5.42
C VAL A 295 14.16 5.15 5.24
N GLY A 296 13.95 6.13 6.12
CA GLY A 296 14.64 7.41 6.08
C GLY A 296 15.13 7.88 7.45
N GLN A 297 16.34 8.45 7.49
CA GLN A 297 16.80 9.25 8.62
C GLN A 297 16.54 10.73 8.34
N VAL A 298 15.95 11.49 9.27
CA VAL A 298 15.38 12.80 8.98
C VAL A 298 16.04 13.95 9.74
N ILE A 299 16.44 14.97 8.97
CA ILE A 299 16.50 16.38 9.38
C ILE A 299 15.66 17.18 8.35
N GLY A 300 14.34 17.25 8.55
CA GLY A 300 13.42 18.12 7.79
C GLY A 300 12.74 17.57 6.52
N ARG A 301 13.08 16.37 6.01
CA ARG A 301 12.38 15.75 4.86
C ARG A 301 11.80 14.38 5.19
N GLN A 302 10.67 14.02 4.57
CA GLN A 302 9.81 12.91 5.03
C GLN A 302 10.01 11.66 4.15
N PRO A 303 10.37 10.48 4.70
CA PRO A 303 10.16 9.22 4.01
C PRO A 303 8.66 8.94 3.79
N GLU A 304 8.34 8.38 2.63
CA GLU A 304 6.98 8.08 2.20
C GLU A 304 6.91 6.72 1.49
N SER A 305 5.86 5.95 1.76
CA SER A 305 5.57 4.69 1.06
C SER A 305 4.15 4.70 0.53
N TYR A 306 3.97 4.27 -0.72
CA TYR A 306 2.68 4.15 -1.40
C TYR A 306 2.53 2.72 -1.90
N GLY A 307 1.55 1.97 -1.38
CA GLY A 307 1.20 0.67 -1.95
C GLY A 307 0.77 0.86 -3.40
N VAL A 308 -0.28 1.66 -3.59
CA VAL A 308 -0.84 2.05 -4.89
C VAL A 308 -1.06 3.56 -4.94
N SER A 309 -0.61 4.22 -6.02
CA SER A 309 -0.74 5.66 -6.25
C SER A 309 -1.21 5.95 -7.67
N SER A 310 -2.26 6.75 -7.84
CA SER A 310 -2.73 7.21 -9.16
C SER A 310 -2.89 6.07 -10.18
N SER A 311 -3.34 4.89 -9.75
CA SER A 311 -3.32 3.65 -10.54
C SER A 311 -4.64 2.88 -10.43
N THR A 312 -4.79 1.86 -11.27
CA THR A 312 -5.90 0.91 -11.24
C THR A 312 -5.38 -0.50 -11.00
N ILE A 313 -6.02 -1.22 -10.09
CA ILE A 313 -5.84 -2.66 -9.88
C ILE A 313 -7.21 -3.33 -9.96
N SER A 314 -7.31 -4.41 -10.73
CA SER A 314 -8.51 -5.24 -10.91
C SER A 314 -8.11 -6.70 -10.72
N GLY A 315 -8.90 -7.43 -9.94
CA GLY A 315 -8.81 -8.89 -9.81
C GLY A 315 -9.22 -9.53 -11.13
N GLY A 316 -10.50 -9.45 -11.47
CA GLY A 316 -11.02 -9.89 -12.75
C GLY A 316 -12.19 -10.85 -12.57
N GLU A 317 -12.10 -12.03 -13.18
CA GLU A 317 -13.05 -13.12 -12.93
C GLU A 317 -12.41 -14.19 -12.05
N GLY A 318 -13.03 -14.58 -10.93
CA GLY A 318 -12.55 -15.64 -10.04
C GLY A 318 -12.40 -15.15 -8.61
N ASP A 319 -12.06 -16.04 -7.68
CA ASP A 319 -11.88 -15.65 -6.28
C ASP A 319 -10.46 -15.10 -6.09
N ASP A 320 -10.30 -13.77 -6.10
CA ASP A 320 -9.00 -13.09 -6.13
C ASP A 320 -8.49 -12.66 -4.75
N GLU A 321 -7.17 -12.59 -4.60
CA GLU A 321 -6.50 -12.05 -3.41
C GLU A 321 -5.60 -10.85 -3.74
N ILE A 322 -6.05 -9.66 -3.36
CA ILE A 322 -5.31 -8.40 -3.52
C ILE A 322 -4.72 -7.98 -2.17
N ILE A 323 -3.38 -7.95 -2.06
CA ILE A 323 -2.67 -7.51 -0.83
C ILE A 323 -1.82 -6.28 -1.10
N LEU A 324 -2.13 -5.17 -0.42
CA LEU A 324 -1.47 -3.89 -0.57
C LEU A 324 -0.81 -3.46 0.74
N ASN A 325 0.53 -3.52 0.78
CA ASN A 325 1.33 -3.18 1.95
C ASN A 325 2.09 -1.88 1.73
N ALA A 326 2.00 -0.96 2.68
CA ALA A 326 2.78 0.28 2.70
C ALA A 326 3.41 0.50 4.08
N THR A 327 4.74 0.48 4.16
CA THR A 327 5.45 0.66 5.43
C THR A 327 6.53 1.73 5.34
N THR A 328 6.48 2.68 6.27
CA THR A 328 7.49 3.74 6.42
C THR A 328 8.12 3.69 7.80
N LEU A 329 9.46 3.69 7.85
CA LEU A 329 10.24 3.88 9.07
C LEU A 329 11.02 5.19 8.99
N ALA A 330 10.59 6.19 9.76
CA ALA A 330 11.29 7.46 9.91
C ALA A 330 12.10 7.47 11.20
N SER A 331 13.37 7.88 11.17
CA SER A 331 14.20 7.98 12.37
C SER A 331 15.04 9.27 12.44
N SER A 332 15.39 9.76 13.62
CA SER A 332 16.32 10.89 13.80
C SER A 332 17.17 10.72 15.07
N GLN A 333 18.49 10.61 14.92
CA GLN A 333 19.40 10.18 16.01
C GLN A 333 20.11 11.30 16.80
N ARG A 334 20.08 12.56 16.38
CA ARG A 334 20.86 13.62 17.06
C ARG A 334 20.06 14.83 17.50
N PHE A 335 19.37 15.55 16.60
CA PHE A 335 18.68 16.81 16.96
C PHE A 335 17.49 17.16 16.05
N GLY A 336 16.85 16.18 15.40
CA GLY A 336 15.82 16.42 14.38
C GLY A 336 14.42 15.97 14.79
N VAL A 337 13.45 16.39 13.97
CA VAL A 337 12.10 15.84 13.94
C VAL A 337 12.07 14.70 12.92
N ALA A 338 11.56 13.53 13.29
CA ALA A 338 11.24 12.47 12.34
C ALA A 338 9.81 12.65 11.84
N ILE A 339 9.61 12.66 10.52
CA ILE A 339 8.27 12.73 9.94
C ILE A 339 8.17 11.63 8.87
N GLY A 340 7.22 10.71 9.01
CA GLY A 340 6.97 9.67 8.02
C GLY A 340 5.50 9.65 7.61
N ALA A 341 5.23 9.21 6.39
CA ALA A 341 3.88 8.96 5.91
C ALA A 341 3.79 7.63 5.13
N SER A 342 2.66 6.96 5.22
CA SER A 342 2.35 5.79 4.41
C SER A 342 0.91 5.83 3.91
N TYR A 343 0.72 5.36 2.68
CA TYR A 343 -0.58 5.31 2.00
C TYR A 343 -0.73 3.90 1.42
N GLY A 344 -1.80 3.19 1.81
CA GLY A 344 -2.14 1.90 1.21
C GLY A 344 -2.59 2.12 -0.23
N VAL A 345 -3.68 2.87 -0.39
CA VAL A 345 -4.27 3.24 -1.68
C VAL A 345 -4.46 4.77 -1.73
N GLN A 346 -3.84 5.44 -2.71
CA GLN A 346 -3.97 6.90 -2.87
C GLN A 346 -4.34 7.29 -4.31
N ARG A 347 -5.39 8.11 -4.48
CA ARG A 347 -5.87 8.55 -5.81
C ARG A 347 -6.02 7.41 -6.80
N SER A 348 -6.41 6.24 -6.32
CA SER A 348 -6.39 5.00 -7.08
C SER A 348 -7.74 4.30 -7.00
N ASP A 349 -7.83 3.23 -7.77
CA ASP A 349 -9.01 2.42 -7.93
C ASP A 349 -8.61 0.95 -7.79
N VAL A 350 -9.23 0.23 -6.86
CA VAL A 350 -8.94 -1.18 -6.59
C VAL A 350 -10.26 -1.95 -6.56
N ARG A 351 -10.38 -3.01 -7.36
CA ARG A 351 -11.58 -3.86 -7.42
C ARG A 351 -11.21 -5.34 -7.37
N GLY A 352 -12.03 -6.15 -6.72
CA GLY A 352 -12.01 -7.61 -6.88
C GLY A 352 -12.68 -8.02 -8.21
N ASP A 353 -13.80 -7.37 -8.52
CA ASP A 353 -14.62 -7.55 -9.72
C ASP A 353 -15.63 -8.72 -9.64
N GLN A 354 -15.39 -9.91 -10.19
CA GLN A 354 -16.34 -11.04 -10.08
C GLN A 354 -15.71 -12.19 -9.29
N GLY A 355 -16.39 -12.70 -8.27
CA GLY A 355 -15.94 -13.81 -7.43
C GLY A 355 -15.94 -13.43 -5.96
N ASN A 356 -15.59 -14.37 -5.07
CA ASN A 356 -15.47 -14.07 -3.65
C ASN A 356 -14.05 -13.56 -3.37
N ASP A 357 -13.89 -12.26 -3.41
CA ASP A 357 -12.60 -11.62 -3.41
C ASP A 357 -12.11 -11.27 -2.01
N THR A 358 -10.80 -11.13 -1.88
CA THR A 358 -10.17 -10.69 -0.65
C THR A 358 -9.21 -9.54 -0.91
N ILE A 359 -9.56 -8.35 -0.43
CA ILE A 359 -8.74 -7.15 -0.51
C ILE A 359 -8.18 -6.80 0.86
N ARG A 360 -6.86 -6.90 1.04
CA ARG A 360 -6.14 -6.57 2.28
C ARG A 360 -5.22 -5.38 2.11
N ILE A 361 -5.48 -4.32 2.86
CA ILE A 361 -4.69 -3.09 2.84
C ILE A 361 -4.01 -2.91 4.20
N ASN A 362 -2.69 -3.10 4.26
CA ASN A 362 -1.90 -2.96 5.49
C ASN A 362 -0.96 -1.75 5.41
N VAL A 363 -1.13 -0.82 6.34
CA VAL A 363 -0.37 0.42 6.35
C VAL A 363 0.26 0.64 7.71
N HIS A 364 1.58 0.82 7.75
CA HIS A 364 2.29 1.06 8.99
C HIS A 364 3.34 2.17 8.86
N THR A 365 3.19 3.20 9.69
CA THR A 365 4.18 4.28 9.79
C THR A 365 4.75 4.33 11.21
N SER A 366 6.07 4.24 11.32
CA SER A 366 6.77 4.53 12.57
C SER A 366 7.65 5.77 12.43
N ALA A 367 7.67 6.60 13.46
CA ALA A 367 8.60 7.72 13.56
C ALA A 367 9.30 7.75 14.92
N PHE A 368 10.62 7.68 14.91
CA PHE A 368 11.47 7.73 16.10
C PHE A 368 12.39 8.95 16.06
N ALA A 369 12.44 9.77 17.11
CA ALA A 369 13.31 10.95 17.09
C ALA A 369 13.84 11.37 18.46
N TYR A 370 14.89 12.20 18.46
CA TYR A 370 15.36 12.85 19.68
C TYR A 370 14.58 14.13 20.01
N GLY A 371 14.05 14.85 19.01
CA GLY A 371 13.46 16.20 19.18
C GLY A 371 12.01 16.38 18.70
N GLY A 372 11.28 15.29 18.44
CA GLY A 372 9.88 15.28 17.99
C GLY A 372 9.62 14.28 16.86
N ALA A 373 8.46 13.60 16.88
CA ALA A 373 8.14 12.55 15.92
C ALA A 373 6.71 12.73 15.38
N LYS A 374 6.56 12.62 14.06
CA LYS A 374 5.26 12.66 13.38
C LYS A 374 5.10 11.44 12.49
N ALA A 375 4.06 10.67 12.70
CA ALA A 375 3.70 9.53 11.86
C ALA A 375 2.28 9.74 11.31
N LEU A 376 2.12 9.50 10.02
CA LEU A 376 0.86 9.58 9.31
C LEU A 376 0.61 8.28 8.54
N ALA A 377 -0.56 7.67 8.68
CA ALA A 377 -0.95 6.51 7.90
C ALA A 377 -2.36 6.68 7.35
N TYR A 378 -2.55 6.38 6.07
CA TYR A 378 -3.85 6.27 5.42
C TYR A 378 -3.99 4.86 4.85
N GLY A 379 -5.03 4.12 5.24
CA GLY A 379 -5.43 2.90 4.54
C GLY A 379 -5.81 3.25 3.11
N ILE A 380 -6.88 4.05 2.97
CA ILE A 380 -7.40 4.57 1.70
C ILE A 380 -7.50 6.10 1.76
N ASP A 381 -6.98 6.80 0.75
CA ASP A 381 -7.05 8.27 0.63
C ASP A 381 -7.39 8.72 -0.80
N HIS A 382 -8.42 9.56 -0.96
CA HIS A 382 -8.89 10.06 -2.26
C HIS A 382 -9.08 8.97 -3.33
N SER A 383 -9.55 7.79 -2.93
CA SER A 383 -9.58 6.57 -3.77
C SER A 383 -10.93 5.88 -3.74
N SER A 384 -11.10 4.88 -4.61
CA SER A 384 -12.20 3.93 -4.57
C SER A 384 -11.66 2.53 -4.36
N VAL A 385 -12.28 1.77 -3.47
CA VAL A 385 -12.05 0.33 -3.29
C VAL A 385 -13.40 -0.38 -3.30
N ALA A 386 -13.54 -1.46 -4.05
CA ALA A 386 -14.76 -2.26 -4.12
C ALA A 386 -14.42 -3.75 -4.06
N GLY A 387 -15.25 -4.56 -3.39
CA GLY A 387 -15.23 -6.01 -3.53
C GLY A 387 -15.61 -6.39 -4.94
N GLY A 388 -16.90 -6.30 -5.27
CA GLY A 388 -17.39 -6.66 -6.60
C GLY A 388 -18.72 -7.42 -6.54
N ASP A 389 -18.85 -8.43 -7.37
CA ASP A 389 -19.90 -9.43 -7.31
C ASP A 389 -19.38 -10.69 -6.60
N GLY A 390 -19.92 -11.06 -5.45
CA GLY A 390 -19.54 -12.23 -4.66
C GLY A 390 -19.54 -11.89 -3.17
N ASP A 391 -19.26 -12.88 -2.32
CA ASP A 391 -19.16 -12.66 -0.87
C ASP A 391 -17.72 -12.20 -0.55
N ASP A 392 -17.48 -10.90 -0.50
CA ASP A 392 -16.14 -10.32 -0.45
C ASP A 392 -15.64 -10.03 0.96
N LEU A 393 -14.32 -10.04 1.14
CA LEU A 393 -13.63 -9.54 2.32
C LEU A 393 -12.75 -8.35 1.98
N VAL A 394 -13.12 -7.16 2.45
CA VAL A 394 -12.25 -5.98 2.40
C VAL A 394 -11.75 -5.61 3.79
N ALA A 395 -10.47 -5.87 4.05
CA ALA A 395 -9.82 -5.62 5.34
C ALA A 395 -8.75 -4.52 5.23
N ILE A 396 -8.92 -3.46 6.02
CA ILE A 396 -8.04 -2.30 6.06
C ILE A 396 -7.47 -2.17 7.47
N VAL A 397 -6.14 -2.23 7.58
CA VAL A 397 -5.43 -2.00 8.84
C VAL A 397 -4.44 -0.87 8.62
N SER A 398 -4.68 0.27 9.27
CA SER A 398 -3.74 1.39 9.28
C SER A 398 -3.23 1.66 10.68
N GLY A 399 -1.92 1.81 10.80
CA GLY A 399 -1.23 1.92 12.08
C GLY A 399 -0.17 3.00 12.06
N THR A 400 -0.14 3.81 13.12
CA THR A 400 0.96 4.74 13.38
C THR A 400 1.56 4.54 14.76
N SER A 401 2.88 4.69 14.84
CA SER A 401 3.61 4.69 16.10
C SER A 401 4.62 5.83 16.12
N THR A 402 4.71 6.52 17.24
CA THR A 402 5.72 7.56 17.45
C THR A 402 6.41 7.37 18.79
N ASN A 403 7.72 7.60 18.80
CA ASN A 403 8.53 7.61 20.01
C ASN A 403 9.54 8.77 19.95
N SER A 404 9.61 9.56 21.03
CA SER A 404 10.65 10.58 21.21
C SER A 404 11.36 10.50 22.55
N TYR A 405 12.68 10.70 22.54
CA TYR A 405 13.51 10.68 23.74
C TYR A 405 13.47 12.01 24.53
N LEU A 406 13.55 13.18 23.86
CA LEU A 406 13.33 14.48 24.50
C LEU A 406 12.01 15.08 24.02
N GLY A 407 11.14 15.45 24.97
CA GLY A 407 9.96 16.29 24.72
C GLY A 407 10.27 17.77 24.45
N ARG A 408 11.56 18.17 24.46
CA ARG A 408 11.99 19.57 24.29
C ARG A 408 12.29 19.87 22.82
N GLY A 409 11.23 20.00 22.02
CA GLY A 409 11.30 20.44 20.63
C GLY A 409 10.03 21.17 20.22
N THR A 410 10.12 22.13 19.29
CA THR A 410 9.02 23.05 18.92
C THR A 410 7.87 22.38 18.15
N ASN A 411 7.97 21.10 17.80
CA ASN A 411 7.11 20.46 16.80
C ASN A 411 6.20 19.35 17.32
N GLY A 412 6.22 19.08 18.64
CA GLY A 412 5.36 18.08 19.30
C GLY A 412 5.60 16.65 18.82
N ILE A 413 4.80 15.72 19.36
CA ILE A 413 4.80 14.31 18.97
C ILE A 413 3.39 13.97 18.52
N GLN A 414 3.24 13.48 17.30
CA GLN A 414 1.95 13.29 16.65
C GLN A 414 1.88 11.96 15.90
N ALA A 415 0.96 11.11 16.30
CA ALA A 415 0.58 9.91 15.56
C ALA A 415 -0.84 10.09 15.03
N THR A 416 -1.02 10.01 13.72
CA THR A 416 -2.35 10.10 13.10
C THR A 416 -2.56 8.95 12.13
N SER A 417 -3.64 8.18 12.33
CA SER A 417 -4.03 7.07 11.46
C SER A 417 -5.46 7.28 10.96
N TYR A 418 -5.66 7.01 9.67
CA TYR A 418 -6.95 6.97 9.00
C TYR A 418 -7.13 5.58 8.39
N GLY A 419 -8.22 4.88 8.70
CA GLY A 419 -8.63 3.71 7.95
C GLY A 419 -8.98 4.15 6.53
N ILE A 420 -9.98 5.03 6.43
CA ILE A 420 -10.45 5.62 5.17
C ILE A 420 -10.57 7.15 5.29
N SER A 421 -10.10 7.88 4.28
CA SER A 421 -10.11 9.34 4.19
C SER A 421 -10.55 9.81 2.80
N HIS A 422 -11.57 10.67 2.69
CA HIS A 422 -11.96 11.30 1.40
C HIS A 422 -12.18 10.27 0.26
N SER A 423 -12.71 9.10 0.57
CA SER A 423 -12.74 7.93 -0.31
C SER A 423 -14.07 7.19 -0.22
N SER A 424 -14.26 6.21 -1.11
CA SER A 424 -15.35 5.24 -1.06
C SER A 424 -14.80 3.83 -0.87
N LEU A 425 -15.47 3.07 0.00
CA LEU A 425 -15.37 1.62 0.10
C LEU A 425 -16.75 1.02 -0.14
N SER A 426 -16.86 0.03 -1.02
CA SER A 426 -18.08 -0.76 -1.21
C SER A 426 -17.81 -2.26 -1.09
N GLY A 427 -18.79 -3.02 -0.61
CA GLY A 427 -18.87 -4.48 -0.77
C GLY A 427 -19.23 -4.80 -2.21
N GLY A 428 -20.50 -4.60 -2.55
CA GLY A 428 -21.01 -4.73 -3.91
C GLY A 428 -22.26 -5.60 -3.94
N ASN A 429 -22.23 -6.72 -4.65
CA ASN A 429 -23.31 -7.70 -4.60
C ASN A 429 -22.82 -8.97 -3.90
N GLY A 430 -23.50 -9.42 -2.84
CA GLY A 430 -23.13 -10.62 -2.08
C GLY A 430 -23.08 -10.30 -0.59
N ASP A 431 -22.86 -11.30 0.24
CA ASP A 431 -22.79 -11.09 1.69
C ASP A 431 -21.36 -10.66 2.08
N ASP A 432 -21.10 -9.35 2.14
CA ASP A 432 -19.76 -8.80 2.24
C ASP A 432 -19.28 -8.58 3.68
N THR A 433 -17.97 -8.62 3.89
CA THR A 433 -17.33 -8.21 5.14
C THR A 433 -16.36 -7.05 4.93
N LEU A 434 -16.72 -5.90 5.47
CA LEU A 434 -15.93 -4.67 5.42
C LEU A 434 -15.31 -4.38 6.80
N GLN A 435 -14.02 -4.68 6.96
CA GLN A 435 -13.30 -4.50 8.22
C GLN A 435 -12.31 -3.34 8.14
N ILE A 436 -12.49 -2.32 8.97
CA ILE A 436 -11.67 -1.12 9.03
C ILE A 436 -11.08 -0.96 10.43
N GLU A 437 -9.77 -0.91 10.51
CA GLU A 437 -9.03 -0.70 11.74
C GLU A 437 -8.00 0.43 11.60
N ALA A 438 -8.14 1.45 12.43
CA ALA A 438 -7.23 2.57 12.53
C ALA A 438 -6.60 2.64 13.93
N ARG A 439 -5.27 2.57 14.01
CA ARG A 439 -4.52 2.60 15.29
C ARG A 439 -3.49 3.72 15.30
N ALA A 440 -3.49 4.53 16.37
CA ALA A 440 -2.45 5.54 16.59
C ALA A 440 -1.83 5.47 17.98
N GLN A 441 -0.50 5.39 18.03
CA GLN A 441 0.26 5.33 19.27
C GLN A 441 1.29 6.47 19.37
N SER A 442 1.27 7.16 20.52
CA SER A 442 2.20 8.24 20.83
C SER A 442 2.86 8.03 22.18
N ILE A 443 4.19 7.86 22.20
CA ILE A 443 4.99 7.58 23.40
C ILE A 443 6.12 8.61 23.54
N VAL A 444 6.40 9.04 24.77
CA VAL A 444 7.47 10.00 25.08
C VAL A 444 8.21 9.63 26.36
N ASP A 445 9.52 9.36 26.28
CA ASP A 445 10.29 8.85 27.43
C ASP A 445 10.51 9.87 28.56
N LEU A 446 10.43 11.17 28.26
CA LEU A 446 10.63 12.26 29.23
C LEU A 446 9.45 13.24 29.22
N PRO A 447 9.08 13.86 30.36
CA PRO A 447 7.93 14.74 30.45
C PRO A 447 7.96 15.82 29.36
N SER A 448 7.02 15.74 28.40
CA SER A 448 6.86 16.70 27.30
C SER A 448 5.66 17.60 27.53
N GLU A 449 5.64 18.75 26.85
CA GLU A 449 4.54 19.71 26.94
C GLU A 449 3.35 19.40 26.00
N SER A 450 3.48 18.48 25.03
CA SER A 450 2.36 18.05 24.16
C SER A 450 2.65 16.78 23.35
N GLN A 451 1.76 15.80 23.46
CA GLN A 451 1.73 14.61 22.60
C GLN A 451 0.31 14.40 22.09
N THR A 452 0.17 13.93 20.86
CA THR A 452 -1.12 13.74 20.20
C THR A 452 -1.16 12.37 19.52
N ALA A 453 -2.17 11.58 19.83
CA ALA A 453 -2.54 10.37 19.09
C ALA A 453 -3.97 10.54 18.57
N ILE A 454 -4.18 10.40 17.26
CA ILE A 454 -5.51 10.51 16.66
C ILE A 454 -5.73 9.34 15.71
N ALA A 455 -6.85 8.63 15.87
CA ALA A 455 -7.28 7.58 14.96
C ALA A 455 -8.68 7.88 14.41
N TYR A 456 -8.86 7.68 13.11
CA TYR A 456 -10.14 7.73 12.43
C TYR A 456 -10.37 6.40 11.72
N GLY A 457 -11.43 5.67 12.04
CA GLY A 457 -11.85 4.52 11.23
C GLY A 457 -12.26 5.02 9.85
N VAL A 458 -13.26 5.90 9.82
CA VAL A 458 -13.76 6.59 8.62
C VAL A 458 -13.74 8.10 8.84
N TYR A 459 -13.16 8.85 7.90
CA TYR A 459 -13.14 10.31 7.90
C TYR A 459 -13.50 10.88 6.54
N ARG A 460 -14.59 11.64 6.44
CA ARG A 460 -15.03 12.26 5.17
C ARG A 460 -15.13 11.27 4.02
N ALA A 461 -15.64 10.09 4.32
CA ALA A 461 -15.64 8.96 3.42
C ALA A 461 -16.95 8.18 3.53
N ASN A 462 -17.19 7.35 2.52
CA ASN A 462 -18.36 6.48 2.43
C ASN A 462 -17.93 5.03 2.57
N VAL A 463 -18.70 4.26 3.34
CA VAL A 463 -18.61 2.80 3.43
C VAL A 463 -20.00 2.25 3.13
N LEU A 464 -20.10 1.38 2.13
CA LEU A 464 -21.37 0.87 1.60
C LEU A 464 -21.30 -0.66 1.58
N GLY A 465 -22.24 -1.37 2.20
CA GLY A 465 -22.39 -2.81 2.00
C GLY A 465 -22.93 -3.12 0.60
N ASP A 466 -23.95 -2.35 0.20
CA ASP A 466 -24.68 -2.42 -1.08
C ASP A 466 -25.76 -3.52 -1.11
N ARG A 467 -25.59 -4.67 -1.76
CA ARG A 467 -26.63 -5.73 -1.78
C ARG A 467 -26.11 -6.99 -1.11
N GLY A 468 -26.84 -7.50 -0.14
CA GLY A 468 -26.55 -8.73 0.58
C GLY A 468 -26.61 -8.50 2.09
N ASN A 469 -26.35 -9.54 2.87
CA ASN A 469 -26.29 -9.42 4.33
C ASN A 469 -24.87 -9.04 4.74
N ASP A 470 -24.61 -7.75 4.87
CA ASP A 470 -23.26 -7.22 4.99
C ASP A 470 -22.83 -7.09 6.46
N THR A 471 -21.54 -7.32 6.70
CA THR A 471 -20.89 -7.10 7.99
C THR A 471 -19.90 -5.96 7.89
N ILE A 472 -20.25 -4.81 8.46
CA ILE A 472 -19.40 -3.62 8.50
C ILE A 472 -18.83 -3.43 9.91
N ILE A 473 -17.51 -3.53 10.04
CA ILE A 473 -16.79 -3.39 11.32
C ILE A 473 -15.80 -2.24 11.22
N ILE A 474 -16.02 -1.18 11.99
CA ILE A 474 -15.20 0.03 12.02
C ILE A 474 -14.65 0.23 13.42
N SER A 475 -13.33 0.22 13.54
CA SER A 475 -12.64 0.41 14.81
C SER A 475 -11.56 1.47 14.71
N ALA A 476 -11.58 2.41 15.65
CA ALA A 476 -10.52 3.39 15.84
C ALA A 476 -9.98 3.28 17.26
N ALA A 477 -8.67 3.13 17.40
CA ALA A 477 -8.02 2.99 18.69
C ALA A 477 -6.81 3.92 18.82
N THR A 478 -6.69 4.57 19.98
CA THR A 478 -5.49 5.34 20.32
C THR A 478 -4.85 4.86 21.60
N THR A 479 -3.52 5.02 21.69
CA THR A 479 -2.77 4.74 22.92
C THR A 479 -1.75 5.86 23.17
N ALA A 480 -1.78 6.46 24.35
CA ALA A 480 -0.78 7.44 24.75
C ALA A 480 -0.52 7.47 26.27
N TRP A 481 0.62 8.05 26.66
CA TRP A 481 0.99 8.22 28.08
C TRP A 481 0.24 9.37 28.76
N GLU A 482 -0.04 9.25 30.05
CA GLU A 482 -0.59 10.36 30.85
C GLU A 482 0.53 11.34 31.23
N VAL A 483 0.94 12.19 30.29
CA VAL A 483 1.87 13.33 30.50
C VAL A 483 1.17 14.68 30.24
N PRO A 484 1.35 15.71 31.09
CA PRO A 484 0.53 16.92 31.03
C PRO A 484 0.46 17.51 29.61
N GLY A 485 -0.75 17.80 29.12
CA GLY A 485 -0.94 18.27 27.73
C GLY A 485 -1.07 17.15 26.68
N SER A 486 -1.14 15.87 27.08
CA SER A 486 -1.45 14.77 26.16
C SER A 486 -2.88 14.85 25.62
N GLN A 487 -3.00 14.51 24.34
CA GLN A 487 -4.28 14.36 23.64
C GLN A 487 -4.33 12.98 22.98
N SER A 488 -5.40 12.24 23.20
CA SER A 488 -5.66 10.97 22.54
C SER A 488 -7.11 10.93 22.12
N VAL A 489 -7.36 10.84 20.82
CA VAL A 489 -8.71 10.93 20.28
C VAL A 489 -8.95 9.84 19.24
N ALA A 490 -9.98 9.03 19.46
CA ALA A 490 -10.42 8.02 18.50
C ALA A 490 -11.82 8.34 18.01
N TYR A 491 -12.03 8.26 16.70
CA TYR A 491 -13.32 8.39 16.04
C TYR A 491 -13.57 7.13 15.20
N GLY A 492 -14.61 6.36 15.52
CA GLY A 492 -15.05 5.28 14.64
C GLY A 492 -15.41 5.85 13.26
N VAL A 493 -16.37 6.78 13.22
CA VAL A 493 -16.77 7.52 12.03
C VAL A 493 -16.84 9.02 12.33
N ARG A 494 -16.27 9.85 11.46
CA ARG A 494 -16.38 11.31 11.53
C ARG A 494 -16.58 11.93 10.15
N ASP A 495 -17.51 12.88 10.04
CA ASP A 495 -17.87 13.55 8.78
C ASP A 495 -18.18 12.53 7.65
N GLY A 496 -18.65 11.32 7.98
CA GLY A 496 -18.73 10.18 7.06
C GLY A 496 -20.14 9.65 6.87
N ARG A 497 -20.26 8.68 5.96
CA ARG A 497 -21.50 7.93 5.70
C ARG A 497 -21.19 6.44 5.74
N VAL A 498 -22.02 5.68 6.45
CA VAL A 498 -21.98 4.22 6.45
C VAL A 498 -23.38 3.71 6.12
N GLU A 499 -23.48 2.80 5.16
CA GLU A 499 -24.72 2.16 4.74
C GLU A 499 -24.53 0.65 4.68
N GLY A 500 -25.46 -0.11 5.25
CA GLY A 500 -25.57 -1.55 5.02
C GLY A 500 -26.04 -1.77 3.59
N GLY A 501 -27.34 -1.66 3.33
CA GLY A 501 -27.90 -1.64 1.99
C GLY A 501 -29.18 -2.46 1.90
N ASP A 502 -29.25 -3.38 0.95
CA ASP A 502 -30.32 -4.36 0.84
C ASP A 502 -29.90 -5.66 1.56
N GLY A 503 -30.53 -6.07 2.65
CA GLY A 503 -30.24 -7.33 3.36
C GLY A 503 -30.23 -7.17 4.87
N ASP A 504 -30.13 -8.27 5.63
CA ASP A 504 -30.04 -8.23 7.09
C ASP A 504 -28.59 -7.90 7.51
N ASP A 505 -28.30 -6.61 7.75
CA ASP A 505 -26.95 -6.09 7.93
C ASP A 505 -26.48 -6.04 9.38
N VAL A 506 -25.15 -6.07 9.55
CA VAL A 506 -24.50 -5.92 10.85
C VAL A 506 -23.46 -4.81 10.82
N ILE A 507 -23.77 -3.69 11.49
CA ILE A 507 -22.88 -2.53 11.59
C ILE A 507 -22.32 -2.41 13.01
N ARG A 508 -21.00 -2.48 13.16
CA ARG A 508 -20.29 -2.30 14.44
C ARG A 508 -19.27 -1.18 14.35
N ILE A 509 -19.42 -0.16 15.19
CA ILE A 509 -18.56 1.02 15.20
C ILE A 509 -18.02 1.28 16.60
N SER A 510 -16.69 1.43 16.74
CA SER A 510 -16.06 1.77 18.02
C SER A 510 -14.99 2.86 17.93
N GLY A 511 -14.98 3.73 18.94
CA GLY A 511 -13.91 4.70 19.21
C GLY A 511 -13.30 4.49 20.59
N GLU A 512 -12.10 3.93 20.63
CA GLU A 512 -11.44 3.49 21.86
C GLU A 512 -10.16 4.29 22.15
N VAL A 513 -9.95 4.62 23.41
CA VAL A 513 -8.73 5.28 23.88
C VAL A 513 -8.17 4.48 25.04
N SER A 514 -6.89 4.15 24.97
CA SER A 514 -6.16 3.54 26.08
C SER A 514 -5.12 4.52 26.60
N SER A 515 -5.05 4.69 27.92
CA SER A 515 -4.01 5.50 28.55
C SER A 515 -3.01 4.65 29.32
N ILE A 516 -1.76 5.09 29.34
CA ILE A 516 -0.69 4.49 30.13
C ILE A 516 -0.38 5.44 31.28
N SER A 517 -0.74 5.05 32.51
CA SER A 517 -0.51 5.86 33.70
C SER A 517 0.97 6.03 34.00
N THR A 518 1.38 7.27 34.30
CA THR A 518 2.75 7.61 34.71
C THR A 518 2.78 7.96 36.20
N PRO A 519 3.93 7.81 36.90
CA PRO A 519 4.05 8.15 38.32
C PRO A 519 3.75 9.63 38.67
N ASP A 520 3.72 10.51 37.67
CA ASP A 520 3.47 11.95 37.79
C ASP A 520 2.07 12.35 37.29
N SER A 521 1.16 11.38 37.09
CA SER A 521 -0.17 11.63 36.50
C SER A 521 -1.12 12.46 37.40
N SER A 522 -0.71 12.74 38.64
CA SER A 522 -1.55 13.36 39.67
C SER A 522 -1.81 14.87 39.49
N MET A 523 -1.17 15.55 38.53
CA MET A 523 -1.25 17.02 38.38
C MET A 523 -1.48 17.55 36.95
N GLY A 524 -1.73 16.71 35.94
CA GLY A 524 -1.88 17.14 34.54
C GLY A 524 -3.33 17.24 34.03
N TYR A 525 -3.60 18.21 33.14
CA TYR A 525 -4.78 18.18 32.26
C TYR A 525 -4.48 17.29 31.05
N TYR A 526 -5.28 16.23 30.86
CA TYR A 526 -5.21 15.31 29.73
C TYR A 526 -6.54 15.31 28.97
N HIS A 527 -6.50 15.17 27.65
CA HIS A 527 -7.71 15.05 26.83
C HIS A 527 -7.74 13.70 26.12
N HIS A 528 -8.40 12.72 26.74
CA HIS A 528 -8.62 11.38 26.19
C HIS A 528 -10.10 11.24 25.85
N ALA A 529 -10.41 11.12 24.56
CA ALA A 529 -11.79 11.05 24.09
C ALA A 529 -12.00 10.01 23.00
N GLY A 530 -12.97 9.12 23.18
CA GLY A 530 -13.34 8.10 22.20
C GLY A 530 -14.77 8.31 21.74
N TYR A 531 -14.97 8.41 20.43
CA TYR A 531 -16.28 8.64 19.84
C TYR A 531 -16.62 7.52 18.86
N GLY A 532 -17.82 6.96 18.96
CA GLY A 532 -18.33 6.02 17.96
C GLY A 532 -18.55 6.75 16.63
N VAL A 533 -19.53 7.66 16.59
CA VAL A 533 -19.95 8.39 15.38
C VAL A 533 -20.10 9.89 15.65
N VAL A 534 -19.52 10.74 14.80
CA VAL A 534 -19.55 12.21 14.94
C VAL A 534 -19.87 12.91 13.62
N ASP A 535 -20.81 13.85 13.61
CA ASP A 535 -21.14 14.65 12.41
C ASP A 535 -21.40 13.79 11.15
N SER A 536 -22.07 12.65 11.34
CA SER A 536 -22.15 11.57 10.33
C SER A 536 -23.55 10.95 10.25
N SER A 537 -23.80 10.22 9.18
CA SER A 537 -25.02 9.43 8.99
C SER A 537 -24.70 7.95 8.88
N ILE A 538 -25.40 7.13 9.66
CA ILE A 538 -25.39 5.67 9.56
C ILE A 538 -26.80 5.23 9.18
N SER A 539 -26.92 4.41 8.15
CA SER A 539 -28.18 3.75 7.76
C SER A 539 -27.90 2.27 7.67
N SER A 540 -28.78 1.40 8.17
CA SER A 540 -28.64 -0.02 7.88
C SER A 540 -29.32 -0.39 6.57
N GLY A 541 -30.52 0.14 6.28
CA GLY A 541 -31.11 0.05 4.94
C GLY A 541 -32.41 -0.75 4.94
N ASP A 542 -32.55 -1.69 4.00
CA ASP A 542 -33.69 -2.60 3.92
C ASP A 542 -33.30 -3.95 4.51
N GLY A 543 -33.90 -4.40 5.61
CA GLY A 543 -33.56 -5.67 6.27
C GLY A 543 -33.85 -5.62 7.76
N ASN A 544 -33.58 -6.71 8.49
CA ASN A 544 -33.63 -6.72 9.95
C ASN A 544 -32.21 -6.57 10.49
N ASP A 545 -31.84 -5.34 10.79
CA ASP A 545 -30.43 -5.00 10.96
C ASP A 545 -30.00 -4.95 12.41
N LEU A 546 -28.68 -5.05 12.62
CA LEU A 546 -28.04 -4.86 13.91
C LEU A 546 -27.03 -3.72 13.86
N ILE A 547 -27.33 -2.63 14.55
CA ILE A 547 -26.43 -1.49 14.71
C ILE A 547 -25.87 -1.45 16.13
N THR A 548 -24.56 -1.61 16.28
CA THR A 548 -23.84 -1.48 17.55
C THR A 548 -22.83 -0.34 17.49
N ILE A 549 -22.97 0.66 18.36
CA ILE A 549 -22.07 1.82 18.40
C ILE A 549 -21.57 2.06 19.81
N SER A 550 -20.25 2.11 19.96
CA SER A 550 -19.58 2.39 21.24
C SER A 550 -18.54 3.50 21.11
N GLY A 551 -18.36 4.23 22.21
CA GLY A 551 -17.30 5.22 22.34
C GLY A 551 -17.04 5.48 23.82
N MET A 552 -15.77 5.71 24.17
CA MET A 552 -15.39 5.99 25.56
C MET A 552 -16.05 7.27 26.13
N THR A 553 -16.20 8.31 25.31
CA THR A 553 -16.78 9.60 25.68
C THR A 553 -18.24 9.65 25.28
N PHE A 554 -18.53 9.45 23.99
CA PHE A 554 -19.89 9.33 23.47
C PHE A 554 -19.95 8.26 22.39
N ALA A 555 -21.03 7.50 22.34
CA ALA A 555 -21.31 6.63 21.20
C ALA A 555 -21.66 7.47 19.97
N ILE A 556 -22.47 8.53 20.13
CA ILE A 556 -22.89 9.41 19.04
C ILE A 556 -22.74 10.90 19.39
N GLN A 557 -22.39 11.73 18.41
CA GLN A 557 -22.35 13.18 18.54
C GLN A 557 -22.76 13.85 17.23
N ASP A 558 -23.86 14.60 17.24
CA ASP A 558 -24.39 15.30 16.06
C ASP A 558 -24.58 14.36 14.85
N ALA A 559 -25.02 13.13 15.15
CA ALA A 559 -25.19 12.06 14.17
C ALA A 559 -26.67 11.64 14.02
N LEU A 560 -26.98 11.10 12.84
CA LEU A 560 -28.22 10.39 12.55
C LEU A 560 -27.90 8.90 12.38
N ILE A 561 -28.57 8.05 13.15
CA ILE A 561 -28.54 6.60 13.01
C ILE A 561 -29.95 6.17 12.61
N SER A 562 -30.08 5.56 11.43
CA SER A 562 -31.35 5.08 10.88
C SER A 562 -31.30 3.56 10.74
N GLY A 563 -32.40 2.90 11.09
CA GLY A 563 -32.64 1.49 10.76
C GLY A 563 -33.01 1.40 9.29
N GLY A 564 -34.23 1.79 8.98
CA GLY A 564 -34.68 1.93 7.59
C GLY A 564 -35.96 1.15 7.41
N SER A 565 -35.95 0.12 6.57
CA SER A 565 -37.09 -0.79 6.42
C SER A 565 -36.78 -2.12 7.08
N GLY A 566 -37.66 -2.63 7.95
CA GLY A 566 -37.54 -3.96 8.57
C GLY A 566 -37.50 -3.87 10.10
N ASP A 567 -37.32 -4.99 10.80
CA ASP A 567 -37.37 -5.02 12.27
C ASP A 567 -35.95 -4.84 12.86
N ASP A 568 -35.52 -3.59 13.06
CA ASP A 568 -34.13 -3.26 13.37
C ASP A 568 -33.80 -3.32 14.87
N THR A 569 -32.52 -3.57 15.18
CA THR A 569 -31.99 -3.59 16.55
C THR A 569 -30.84 -2.61 16.75
N PHE A 570 -31.02 -1.71 17.71
CA PHE A 570 -30.04 -0.68 18.07
C PHE A 570 -29.43 -0.95 19.45
N GLN A 571 -28.11 -1.10 19.48
CA GLN A 571 -27.29 -1.08 20.69
C GLN A 571 -26.32 0.10 20.63
N VAL A 572 -26.83 1.29 20.95
CA VAL A 572 -26.09 2.55 20.88
C VAL A 572 -25.96 3.12 22.28
N GLY A 573 -24.76 3.56 22.66
CA GLY A 573 -24.53 4.21 23.97
C GLY A 573 -25.05 5.64 24.07
N ILE A 574 -24.59 6.36 25.10
CA ILE A 574 -24.94 7.76 25.34
C ILE A 574 -24.41 8.70 24.25
N GLY A 575 -25.02 9.89 24.12
CA GLY A 575 -24.49 10.95 23.28
C GLY A 575 -25.53 11.90 22.70
N GLN A 576 -25.08 12.84 21.89
CA GLN A 576 -25.97 13.79 21.21
C GLN A 576 -26.28 13.28 19.80
N GLY A 577 -27.55 13.09 19.46
CA GLY A 577 -27.91 12.62 18.13
C GLY A 577 -29.34 12.11 18.05
N THR A 578 -29.67 11.57 16.88
CA THR A 578 -30.99 11.00 16.59
C THR A 578 -30.86 9.52 16.25
N LEU A 579 -31.67 8.70 16.89
CA LEU A 579 -31.96 7.33 16.46
C LEU A 579 -33.36 7.32 15.82
N ASP A 580 -33.47 6.77 14.62
CA ASP A 580 -34.72 6.61 13.90
C ASP A 580 -34.86 5.12 13.52
N GLY A 581 -35.88 4.44 14.04
CA GLY A 581 -36.15 3.05 13.66
C GLY A 581 -36.57 2.92 12.19
N GLY A 582 -37.30 3.92 11.68
CA GLY A 582 -37.84 3.88 10.32
C GLY A 582 -39.17 3.14 10.27
N THR A 583 -39.30 2.17 9.36
CA THR A 583 -40.50 1.36 9.18
C THR A 583 -40.27 -0.06 9.63
N GLY A 584 -41.05 -0.55 10.58
CA GLY A 584 -40.96 -1.93 11.06
C GLY A 584 -41.36 -2.02 12.52
N ASN A 585 -40.87 -3.04 13.21
CA ASN A 585 -40.98 -3.17 14.67
C ASN A 585 -39.60 -3.08 15.32
N ASP A 586 -39.15 -1.86 15.52
CA ASP A 586 -37.77 -1.59 15.90
C ASP A 586 -37.53 -1.76 17.41
N LEU A 587 -36.30 -2.11 17.77
CA LEU A 587 -35.86 -2.34 19.14
C LEU A 587 -34.63 -1.47 19.47
N VAL A 588 -34.73 -0.66 20.52
CA VAL A 588 -33.58 0.02 21.12
C VAL A 588 -33.23 -0.55 22.50
N ILE A 589 -31.96 -0.92 22.69
CA ILE A 589 -31.42 -1.41 23.97
C ILE A 589 -30.80 -0.23 24.72
N LEU A 590 -31.32 0.05 25.93
CA LEU A 590 -31.02 1.23 26.74
C LEU A 590 -30.27 0.88 28.04
N ASP A 591 -29.41 -0.13 27.99
CA ASP A 591 -28.64 -0.63 29.15
C ASP A 591 -27.65 0.40 29.72
N PHE A 592 -27.41 1.50 29.02
CA PHE A 592 -26.56 2.60 29.47
C PHE A 592 -27.27 3.60 30.39
N LEU A 593 -28.59 3.49 30.59
CA LEU A 593 -29.36 4.46 31.36
C LEU A 593 -28.91 4.54 32.83
N ASP A 594 -28.56 5.74 33.28
CA ASP A 594 -28.29 6.07 34.68
C ASP A 594 -29.19 7.23 35.14
N LEU A 595 -30.17 6.93 35.99
CA LEU A 595 -31.16 7.90 36.47
C LEU A 595 -30.61 8.95 37.44
N GLN A 596 -29.37 8.79 37.92
CA GLN A 596 -28.71 9.83 38.72
C GLN A 596 -28.23 10.99 37.85
N THR A 597 -27.92 10.71 36.59
CA THR A 597 -27.27 11.63 35.66
C THR A 597 -28.09 11.92 34.41
N MET A 598 -29.21 11.19 34.21
CA MET A 598 -30.07 11.27 33.03
C MET A 598 -31.54 11.50 33.37
N THR A 599 -32.27 12.13 32.44
CA THR A 599 -33.72 12.30 32.48
C THR A 599 -34.34 11.81 31.18
N VAL A 600 -35.39 11.00 31.27
CA VAL A 600 -36.12 10.43 30.12
C VAL A 600 -37.49 11.09 30.00
N THR A 601 -37.87 11.51 28.80
CA THR A 601 -39.19 12.10 28.50
C THR A 601 -39.79 11.46 27.26
N ALA A 602 -41.07 11.11 27.27
CA ALA A 602 -41.77 10.59 26.09
C ALA A 602 -42.05 11.73 25.11
N LEU A 603 -41.85 11.46 23.82
CA LEU A 603 -42.22 12.35 22.71
C LEU A 603 -43.46 11.84 21.95
N GLY A 604 -44.09 10.78 22.46
CA GLY A 604 -45.21 10.06 21.86
C GLY A 604 -45.22 8.63 22.37
N ASN A 605 -45.92 7.73 21.68
CA ASN A 605 -45.89 6.29 22.02
C ASN A 605 -44.57 5.64 21.58
N SER A 606 -44.00 6.08 20.46
CA SER A 606 -42.83 5.46 19.80
C SER A 606 -41.60 6.38 19.81
N GLY A 607 -41.47 7.26 20.81
CA GLY A 607 -40.36 8.21 20.84
C GLY A 607 -39.95 8.66 22.24
N LEU A 608 -38.65 8.86 22.42
CA LEU A 608 -38.02 9.27 23.67
C LEU A 608 -37.09 10.46 23.44
N ARG A 609 -36.95 11.28 24.47
CA ARG A 609 -35.86 12.23 24.64
C ARG A 609 -35.11 11.89 25.91
N ILE A 610 -33.81 11.65 25.79
CA ILE A 610 -32.91 11.41 26.91
C ILE A 610 -31.99 12.62 27.04
N VAL A 611 -31.95 13.22 28.23
CA VAL A 611 -31.06 14.35 28.54
C VAL A 611 -30.09 13.88 29.62
N GLY A 612 -28.79 13.86 29.30
CA GLY A 612 -27.74 13.50 30.25
C GLY A 612 -26.90 14.70 30.68
N THR A 613 -26.27 14.57 31.83
CA THR A 613 -25.41 15.61 32.43
C THR A 613 -23.92 15.23 32.44
N GLN A 614 -23.59 13.98 32.11
CA GLN A 614 -22.24 13.44 32.10
C GLN A 614 -21.91 12.67 30.82
N ASP A 615 -20.64 12.64 30.44
CA ASP A 615 -20.10 11.77 29.38
C ASP A 615 -19.81 10.34 29.87
N GLY A 616 -19.31 9.47 28.98
CA GLY A 616 -19.02 8.06 29.27
C GLY A 616 -17.86 7.86 30.25
N GLN A 617 -17.15 8.94 30.59
CA GLN A 617 -16.09 8.98 31.59
C GLN A 617 -16.56 9.58 32.92
N GLY A 618 -17.84 9.94 33.05
CA GLY A 618 -18.43 10.55 34.25
C GLY A 618 -18.10 12.05 34.41
N LYS A 619 -17.58 12.72 33.38
CA LYS A 619 -17.29 14.17 33.42
C LYS A 619 -18.54 14.96 33.05
N ASN A 620 -18.70 16.14 33.65
CA ASN A 620 -19.83 17.02 33.36
C ASN A 620 -19.82 17.46 31.88
N ALA A 621 -20.76 16.91 31.12
CA ALA A 621 -20.98 17.19 29.70
C ALA A 621 -22.46 16.95 29.41
N ALA A 622 -23.21 18.03 29.16
CA ALA A 622 -24.62 17.91 28.85
C ALA A 622 -24.83 17.42 27.42
N TRP A 623 -25.78 16.52 27.23
CA TRP A 623 -26.13 16.00 25.91
C TRP A 623 -27.63 15.70 25.83
N THR A 624 -28.14 15.59 24.60
CA THR A 624 -29.53 15.21 24.34
C THR A 624 -29.58 14.22 23.19
N GLN A 625 -30.12 13.03 23.46
CA GLN A 625 -30.41 12.02 22.46
C GLN A 625 -31.91 12.02 22.20
N THR A 626 -32.28 11.94 20.92
CA THR A 626 -33.67 11.79 20.50
C THR A 626 -33.85 10.46 19.81
N ILE A 627 -34.93 9.77 20.15
CA ILE A 627 -35.27 8.46 19.61
C ILE A 627 -36.67 8.57 19.04
N TRP A 628 -36.86 8.14 17.79
CA TRP A 628 -38.13 8.15 17.07
C TRP A 628 -38.40 6.82 16.39
N ASN A 629 -39.68 6.60 16.08
CA ASN A 629 -40.16 5.43 15.35
C ASN A 629 -39.62 4.12 15.97
N MET A 630 -39.71 4.00 17.29
CA MET A 630 -39.34 2.77 18.00
C MET A 630 -40.57 2.13 18.63
N GLU A 631 -40.82 0.87 18.32
CA GLU A 631 -41.93 0.08 18.87
C GLU A 631 -41.54 -0.63 20.17
N ARG A 632 -40.24 -0.89 20.38
CA ARG A 632 -39.74 -1.64 21.54
C ARG A 632 -38.52 -0.96 22.19
N PHE A 633 -38.52 -0.98 23.51
CA PHE A 633 -37.44 -0.45 24.34
C PHE A 633 -37.01 -1.53 25.34
N GLN A 634 -35.70 -1.80 25.47
CA GLN A 634 -35.19 -2.80 26.39
C GLN A 634 -34.27 -2.20 27.46
N ILE A 635 -34.42 -2.65 28.70
CA ILE A 635 -33.46 -2.43 29.80
C ILE A 635 -33.21 -3.77 30.50
N GLY A 636 -31.96 -4.23 30.49
CA GLY A 636 -31.58 -5.55 30.97
C GLY A 636 -32.33 -6.64 30.21
N SER A 637 -33.18 -7.39 30.92
CA SER A 637 -34.03 -8.43 30.33
C SER A 637 -35.48 -8.00 30.07
N GLU A 638 -35.87 -6.78 30.46
CA GLU A 638 -37.26 -6.30 30.35
C GLU A 638 -37.46 -5.54 29.04
N VAL A 639 -38.57 -5.80 28.36
CA VAL A 639 -38.95 -5.15 27.09
C VAL A 639 -40.28 -4.41 27.25
N PHE A 640 -40.30 -3.15 26.84
CA PHE A 640 -41.44 -2.25 26.89
C PHE A 640 -41.94 -1.95 25.47
N HIS A 641 -43.26 -1.92 25.28
CA HIS A 641 -43.88 -1.72 23.96
C HIS A 641 -44.39 -0.30 23.72
N THR A 642 -44.24 0.59 24.71
CA THR A 642 -44.47 2.02 24.55
C THR A 642 -43.46 2.80 25.38
N ALA A 643 -43.14 4.01 24.94
CA ALA A 643 -42.34 4.97 25.70
C ALA A 643 -42.99 5.31 27.07
N GLY A 644 -44.33 5.25 27.16
CA GLY A 644 -45.06 5.48 28.40
C GLY A 644 -44.83 4.38 29.45
N ASP A 645 -44.82 3.12 29.02
CA ASP A 645 -44.58 1.97 29.91
C ASP A 645 -43.16 2.00 30.49
N LEU A 646 -42.17 2.31 29.63
CA LEU A 646 -40.79 2.50 30.04
C LEU A 646 -40.67 3.60 31.10
N ILE A 647 -41.28 4.76 30.88
CA ILE A 647 -41.21 5.89 31.83
C ILE A 647 -41.87 5.55 33.16
N HIS A 648 -43.00 4.83 33.12
CA HIS A 648 -43.66 4.37 34.34
C HIS A 648 -42.75 3.46 35.17
N PHE A 649 -42.05 2.53 34.50
CA PHE A 649 -41.07 1.66 35.14
C PHE A 649 -39.93 2.46 35.76
N VAL A 650 -39.32 3.36 35.00
CA VAL A 650 -38.19 4.21 35.41
C VAL A 650 -38.53 5.19 36.54
N GLN A 651 -39.80 5.58 36.70
CA GLN A 651 -40.24 6.50 37.76
C GLN A 651 -40.61 5.80 39.08
N ILE A 652 -40.87 4.48 39.05
CA ILE A 652 -41.36 3.72 40.21
C ILE A 652 -40.27 2.82 40.80
N GLY A 653 -39.34 2.34 39.98
CA GLY A 653 -38.09 1.69 40.41
C GLY A 653 -37.04 2.71 40.83
#